data_AF-A0A6J7JRB9-F1
#
_entry.id   AF-A0A6J7JRB9-F1
#
_cell.length_a   1.000
_cell.length_b   1.000
_cell.length_c   1.000
_cell.angle_alpha   90.00
_cell.angle_beta   90.00
_cell.angle_gamma   90.00
#
_symmetry.space_group_name_H-M   'P 1'
#
loop_
_entity.id
_entity.type
_entity.pdbx_description
1 polymer ?
#
loop_
_entity_poly.entity_id
_entity_poly.type
_entity_poly.pdbx_seq_one_letter_code
_entity_poly.pdbx_strand_id
1 'polypeptide(L)'
;MNQLEGSVAIAASSAAEPSDLLLALRGSGQALYIGLAEDAYIIASEPYGVVEDTPMYLRLDGDVPADPSNPASRGQVVCLRGNVAGSAAGIERWAYDGTALSVSSSELDTAQITTRDIDRGDSPHFLLKEIGEAAGSFRKTLRGKLIDGAHGLEVVLGDAVLSPEMRAGLADGSINRVIAIGQGTAAVAARALVEGLAAFAPRTNLRVTSALATELSGFDLADSMTDTLVIAVSQSGTTTDTNRTVDLVRARGGHIVAIVNRRNSDLTDRADGVLYTSDGRDVEMSVASTKAFYAQIAACFLLAAAIADVVAPGGSTDRAEVLESLRALPAALEATFALRPEIARAAHDVAPSRRYWAIVGNGANRIAAEEVRIKLSELCYKAIACDGTEDKKHIDLSSEPMILVCAAGLQGSTADDVAKEVAIYRAHKAAPVVIASQGEERFSAALHVISVPVVHPRLAFVLSAMVGHLFGYEAALAIDAQARPLREARAAIDEAIAAGLAGDGEQLLRGLQPTIAPSATRYFDSLRSGALDGNLEASTASRLASLWRYALGIASLESYQLEHGKVGTPGVVLEDLTIALSSAIDELTRPIDAIKHQAKTVTVGISRSDETLMQVPLVREVLVAGAPRDRLSYTTLRTLASLEPLVDEVLGYTRYAIEGQVDSNGHDEATVVIVDRGGLGRELRSRTVDHPELRGTKRWVAVERTVLVAKGRSDGRTVIIVPEIKDGEPTGLALLHVRLREDLALPVLRSVLQGYRNRYGAIKHAVTETEPVFRDDLLVDVPVIDLMTEPVNDLAERWRS
;
A
#
# COMPACT_ATOMS: atom_id res chain seq x y z
N MET A 1 -16.82 18.81 -6.47
CA MET A 1 -15.93 18.17 -5.46
C MET A 1 -16.68 17.49 -4.32
N ASN A 2 -17.72 18.09 -3.73
CA ASN A 2 -18.44 17.52 -2.57
C ASN A 2 -19.17 16.18 -2.80
N GLN A 3 -19.30 15.72 -4.05
CA GLN A 3 -19.90 14.42 -4.40
C GLN A 3 -18.89 13.27 -4.44
N LEU A 4 -17.58 13.57 -4.47
CA LEU A 4 -16.54 12.55 -4.43
C LEU A 4 -16.39 12.08 -2.98
N GLU A 5 -16.07 10.81 -2.76
CA GLU A 5 -15.81 10.21 -1.44
C GLU A 5 -14.37 9.64 -1.40
N GLY A 6 -13.78 9.59 -0.20
CA GLY A 6 -12.41 9.10 0.00
C GLY A 6 -11.32 10.16 -0.15
N SER A 7 -10.07 9.69 -0.20
CA SER A 7 -8.86 10.51 -0.41
C SER A 7 -8.69 10.80 -1.90
N VAL A 8 -8.62 12.06 -2.27
CA VAL A 8 -8.55 12.51 -3.68
C VAL A 8 -7.51 13.60 -3.86
N ALA A 9 -6.80 13.54 -4.98
CA ALA A 9 -5.96 14.60 -5.53
C ALA A 9 -6.37 14.79 -6.99
N ILE A 10 -6.78 16.00 -7.37
CA ILE A 10 -7.36 16.30 -8.69
C ILE A 10 -6.69 17.53 -9.26
N ALA A 11 -6.37 17.47 -10.55
CA ALA A 11 -6.07 18.62 -11.38
C ALA A 11 -7.06 18.65 -12.55
N ALA A 12 -7.65 19.82 -12.83
CA ALA A 12 -8.63 20.01 -13.88
C ALA A 12 -8.39 21.34 -14.60
N SER A 13 -8.51 21.33 -15.92
CA SER A 13 -8.51 22.52 -16.76
C SER A 13 -9.74 22.51 -17.67
N SER A 14 -10.17 23.70 -18.09
CA SER A 14 -11.30 23.88 -19.01
C SER A 14 -10.81 24.48 -20.31
N ALA A 15 -11.25 23.94 -21.46
CA ALA A 15 -10.96 24.55 -22.75
C ALA A 15 -11.55 25.97 -22.91
N ALA A 16 -12.58 26.30 -22.13
CA ALA A 16 -13.18 27.63 -22.12
C ALA A 16 -12.33 28.65 -21.32
N GLU A 17 -11.56 28.18 -20.35
CA GLU A 17 -10.71 28.99 -19.47
C GLU A 17 -9.30 28.37 -19.39
N PRO A 18 -8.53 28.36 -20.50
CA PRO A 18 -7.26 27.65 -20.57
C PRO A 18 -6.15 28.29 -19.73
N SER A 19 -6.36 29.52 -19.26
CA SER A 19 -5.41 30.26 -18.43
C SER A 19 -5.44 29.87 -16.96
N ASP A 20 -6.44 29.10 -16.53
CA ASP A 20 -6.62 28.73 -15.13
C ASP A 20 -6.52 27.21 -14.95
N LEU A 21 -5.89 26.80 -13.84
CA LEU A 21 -5.80 25.41 -13.43
C LEU A 21 -6.45 25.23 -12.06
N LEU A 22 -7.39 24.30 -11.97
CA LEU A 22 -8.13 23.98 -10.75
C LEU A 22 -7.55 22.74 -10.10
N LEU A 23 -7.20 22.83 -8.82
CA LEU A 23 -6.71 21.72 -8.02
C LEU A 23 -7.64 21.44 -6.84
N ALA A 24 -7.71 20.18 -6.41
CA ALA A 24 -8.39 19.81 -5.17
C ALA A 24 -7.66 18.66 -4.48
N LEU A 25 -7.43 18.79 -3.17
CA LEU A 25 -6.83 17.77 -2.32
C LEU A 25 -7.70 17.54 -1.08
N ARG A 26 -8.06 16.29 -0.79
CA ARG A 26 -8.78 15.91 0.43
C ARG A 26 -8.36 14.51 0.88
N GLY A 27 -8.20 14.33 2.19
CA GLY A 27 -7.64 13.13 2.80
C GLY A 27 -6.12 13.10 2.78
N SER A 28 -5.54 12.20 3.56
CA SER A 28 -4.09 12.07 3.77
C SER A 28 -3.41 11.02 2.87
N GLY A 29 -4.16 10.33 2.00
CA GLY A 29 -3.64 9.26 1.14
C GLY A 29 -3.00 9.73 -0.16
N GLN A 30 -3.07 11.01 -0.49
CA GLN A 30 -2.51 11.61 -1.70
C GLN A 30 -1.85 12.95 -1.36
N ALA A 31 -0.98 13.46 -2.23
CA ALA A 31 -0.33 14.76 -2.06
C ALA A 31 -0.34 15.55 -3.37
N LEU A 32 -0.32 16.88 -3.24
CA LEU A 32 -0.15 17.81 -4.35
C LEU A 32 0.81 18.92 -3.93
N TYR A 33 1.73 19.24 -4.83
CA TYR A 33 2.75 20.27 -4.69
C TYR A 33 2.61 21.25 -5.85
N ILE A 34 2.67 22.54 -5.53
CA ILE A 34 2.65 23.64 -6.51
C ILE A 34 4.04 24.26 -6.50
N GLY A 35 4.84 23.98 -7.52
CA GLY A 35 6.13 24.62 -7.77
C GLY A 35 5.96 26.01 -8.36
N LEU A 36 6.75 26.98 -7.89
CA LEU A 36 6.76 28.35 -8.38
C LEU A 36 7.99 28.57 -9.27
N ALA A 37 7.83 28.43 -10.59
CA ALA A 37 8.86 28.74 -11.59
C ALA A 37 8.66 30.16 -12.14
N GLU A 38 9.67 30.77 -12.78
CA GLU A 38 9.67 32.22 -13.11
C GLU A 38 8.37 32.72 -13.78
N ASP A 39 7.81 31.97 -14.73
CA ASP A 39 6.56 32.31 -15.44
C ASP A 39 5.56 31.12 -15.50
N ALA A 40 5.65 30.18 -14.56
CA ALA A 40 4.84 28.97 -14.58
C ALA A 40 4.54 28.41 -13.17
N TYR A 41 3.44 27.67 -13.05
CA TYR A 41 3.22 26.76 -11.94
C TYR A 41 3.47 25.32 -12.41
N ILE A 42 4.28 24.58 -11.65
CA ILE A 42 4.53 23.16 -11.93
C ILE A 42 3.80 22.34 -10.88
N ILE A 43 2.89 21.46 -11.32
CA ILE A 43 2.08 20.66 -10.40
C ILE A 43 2.55 19.22 -10.41
N ALA A 44 2.83 18.70 -9.23
CA ALA A 44 3.29 17.33 -9.05
C ALA A 44 2.66 16.69 -7.82
N SER A 45 2.61 15.36 -7.79
CA SER A 45 2.19 14.61 -6.61
C SER A 45 3.31 14.45 -5.57
N GLU A 46 4.55 14.77 -5.92
CA GLU A 46 5.72 14.77 -5.03
C GLU A 46 6.71 15.88 -5.42
N PRO A 47 7.60 16.35 -4.49
CA PRO A 47 8.51 17.46 -4.74
C PRO A 47 9.44 17.25 -5.92
N TYR A 48 9.84 16.00 -6.22
CA TYR A 48 10.75 15.74 -7.34
C TYR A 48 10.15 16.06 -8.71
N GLY A 49 8.82 16.14 -8.83
CA GLY A 49 8.17 16.58 -10.07
C GLY A 49 8.23 18.09 -10.29
N VAL A 50 8.70 18.88 -9.31
CA VAL A 50 8.84 20.34 -9.45
C VAL A 50 10.30 20.79 -9.58
N VAL A 51 11.26 20.03 -9.05
CA VAL A 51 12.66 20.47 -8.89
C VAL A 51 13.45 20.66 -10.18
N GLU A 52 12.93 20.20 -11.33
CA GLU A 52 13.54 20.49 -12.63
C GLU A 52 13.46 21.97 -12.97
N ASP A 53 12.30 22.59 -12.74
CA ASP A 53 12.08 24.00 -13.03
C ASP A 53 12.28 24.91 -11.82
N THR A 54 11.98 24.42 -10.60
CA THR A 54 12.04 25.25 -9.39
C THR A 54 12.23 24.46 -8.10
N PRO A 55 13.11 24.91 -7.18
CA PRO A 55 13.19 24.32 -5.85
C PRO A 55 12.08 24.84 -4.92
N MET A 56 11.38 25.92 -5.26
CA MET A 56 10.38 26.54 -4.38
C MET A 56 9.00 25.96 -4.65
N TYR A 57 8.32 25.48 -3.60
CA TYR A 57 6.99 24.91 -3.74
C TYR A 57 6.08 25.20 -2.55
N LEU A 58 4.76 25.12 -2.79
CA LEU A 58 3.72 25.05 -1.77
C LEU A 58 3.20 23.60 -1.71
N ARG A 59 3.23 22.97 -0.53
CA ARG A 59 2.58 21.67 -0.28
C ARG A 59 1.14 21.90 0.14
N LEU A 60 0.19 21.24 -0.50
CA LEU A 60 -1.22 21.28 -0.09
C LEU A 60 -1.50 20.33 1.07
N ASP A 61 -2.46 20.70 1.91
CA ASP A 61 -2.95 19.90 3.04
C ASP A 61 -4.35 19.34 2.75
N GLY A 62 -4.48 18.02 2.83
CA GLY A 62 -5.73 17.32 2.58
C GLY A 62 -6.52 16.95 3.83
N ASP A 63 -5.93 17.01 5.03
CA ASP A 63 -6.48 16.35 6.23
C ASP A 63 -6.70 17.31 7.42
N VAL A 64 -6.03 18.46 7.44
CA VAL A 64 -6.24 19.48 8.47
C VAL A 64 -7.47 20.35 8.11
N PRO A 65 -8.48 20.44 9.00
CA PRO A 65 -9.58 21.37 8.81
C PRO A 65 -9.12 22.82 9.03
N ALA A 66 -9.60 23.75 8.21
CA ALA A 66 -9.32 25.18 8.37
C ALA A 66 -9.86 25.73 9.70
N ASP A 67 -11.00 25.19 10.15
CA ASP A 67 -11.57 25.45 11.46
C ASP A 67 -11.73 24.11 12.21
N PRO A 68 -11.01 23.88 13.32
CA PRO A 68 -11.14 22.66 14.13
C PRO A 68 -12.57 22.36 14.60
N SER A 69 -13.44 23.37 14.70
CA SER A 69 -14.85 23.22 15.07
C SER A 69 -15.76 22.85 13.89
N ASN A 70 -15.26 22.97 12.65
CA ASN A 70 -15.98 22.61 11.44
C ASN A 70 -15.23 21.56 10.60
N PRO A 71 -15.46 20.25 10.85
CA PRO A 71 -14.83 19.18 10.08
C PRO A 71 -15.10 19.22 8.57
N ALA A 72 -16.17 19.89 8.12
CA ALA A 72 -16.47 20.04 6.70
C ALA A 72 -15.49 20.96 5.95
N SER A 73 -14.68 21.74 6.68
CA SER A 73 -13.63 22.60 6.12
C SER A 73 -12.37 21.82 5.70
N ARG A 74 -12.32 20.51 5.91
CA ARG A 74 -11.15 19.67 5.65
C ARG A 74 -10.77 19.59 4.17
N GLY A 75 -9.48 19.73 3.89
CA GLY A 75 -8.91 19.70 2.56
C GLY A 75 -8.86 21.07 1.90
N GLN A 76 -8.26 21.14 0.72
CA GLN A 76 -7.98 22.39 0.02
C GLN A 76 -8.42 22.31 -1.44
N VAL A 77 -9.03 23.40 -1.91
CA VAL A 77 -9.36 23.66 -3.32
C VAL A 77 -8.56 24.88 -3.75
N VAL A 78 -7.88 24.81 -4.89
CA VAL A 78 -6.99 25.87 -5.38
C VAL A 78 -7.34 26.22 -6.83
N CYS A 79 -7.33 27.51 -7.15
CA CYS A 79 -7.29 28.02 -8.51
C CYS A 79 -5.95 28.71 -8.73
N LEU A 80 -5.24 28.29 -9.78
CA LEU A 80 -3.98 28.87 -10.21
C LEU A 80 -4.22 29.74 -11.43
N ARG A 81 -3.91 31.03 -11.30
CA ARG A 81 -4.09 32.03 -12.36
C ARG A 81 -2.85 32.15 -13.21
N GLY A 82 -2.92 31.74 -14.47
CA GLY A 82 -1.77 31.73 -15.39
C GLY A 82 -1.23 33.13 -15.74
N ASN A 83 -2.05 34.18 -15.61
CA ASN A 83 -1.61 35.57 -15.81
C ASN A 83 -0.73 36.13 -14.68
N VAL A 84 -0.66 35.45 -13.54
CA VAL A 84 0.22 35.76 -12.40
C VAL A 84 1.04 34.52 -12.03
N ALA A 85 1.44 33.74 -13.05
CA ALA A 85 2.19 32.51 -12.85
C ALA A 85 3.54 32.77 -12.16
N GLY A 86 4.02 31.78 -11.40
CA GLY A 86 5.30 31.86 -10.69
C GLY A 86 5.30 32.63 -9.36
N SER A 87 4.16 33.20 -8.95
CA SER A 87 4.05 33.99 -7.73
C SER A 87 2.93 33.48 -6.82
N ALA A 88 3.13 33.50 -5.50
CA ALA A 88 2.06 33.16 -4.55
C ALA A 88 0.78 34.01 -4.73
N ALA A 89 0.89 35.20 -5.35
CA ALA A 89 -0.25 36.08 -5.62
C ALA A 89 -1.26 35.52 -6.63
N GLY A 90 -0.84 34.59 -7.51
CA GLY A 90 -1.75 33.92 -8.45
C GLY A 90 -2.37 32.64 -7.91
N ILE A 91 -2.17 32.33 -6.63
CA ILE A 91 -2.71 31.15 -5.96
C ILE A 91 -3.91 31.56 -5.11
N GLU A 92 -5.13 31.26 -5.60
CA GLU A 92 -6.35 31.43 -4.84
C GLU A 92 -6.72 30.09 -4.18
N ARG A 93 -6.84 30.05 -2.85
CA ARG A 93 -7.06 28.80 -2.09
C ARG A 93 -8.27 28.91 -1.16
N TRP A 94 -9.04 27.84 -1.06
CA TRP A 94 -10.20 27.70 -0.20
C TRP A 94 -10.23 26.35 0.52
N ALA A 95 -10.87 26.31 1.67
CA ALA A 95 -11.34 25.09 2.31
C ALA A 95 -12.57 24.51 1.57
N TYR A 96 -12.91 23.25 1.84
CA TYR A 96 -14.06 22.58 1.20
C TYR A 96 -15.43 23.17 1.56
N ASP A 97 -15.51 23.94 2.65
CA ASP A 97 -16.71 24.70 3.05
C ASP A 97 -16.81 26.08 2.37
N GLY A 98 -15.82 26.44 1.54
CA GLY A 98 -15.74 27.72 0.85
C GLY A 98 -14.97 28.81 1.59
N THR A 99 -14.45 28.54 2.79
CA THR A 99 -13.64 29.50 3.55
C THR A 99 -12.36 29.82 2.80
N ALA A 100 -12.09 31.11 2.54
CA ALA A 100 -10.87 31.53 1.86
C ALA A 100 -9.64 31.33 2.76
N LEU A 101 -8.56 30.79 2.19
CA LEU A 101 -7.30 30.52 2.88
C LEU A 101 -6.17 31.31 2.19
N SER A 102 -5.66 32.35 2.85
CA SER A 102 -4.54 33.12 2.32
C SER A 102 -3.29 32.25 2.17
N VAL A 103 -2.53 32.45 1.09
CA VAL A 103 -1.21 31.83 0.90
C VAL A 103 -0.14 32.84 1.32
N SER A 104 0.65 32.48 2.34
CA SER A 104 1.76 33.30 2.82
C SER A 104 3.11 32.79 2.31
N SER A 105 4.11 33.68 2.22
CA SER A 105 5.47 33.29 1.82
C SER A 105 6.15 32.34 2.81
N SER A 106 5.69 32.30 4.07
CA SER A 106 6.17 31.37 5.10
C SER A 106 5.71 29.93 4.90
N GLU A 107 4.70 29.69 4.06
CA GLU A 107 4.24 28.35 3.70
C GLU A 107 5.00 27.76 2.50
N LEU A 108 5.85 28.55 1.86
CA LEU A 108 6.68 28.09 0.75
C LEU A 108 7.91 27.38 1.30
N ASP A 109 8.08 26.14 0.88
CA ASP A 109 9.24 25.32 1.18
C ASP A 109 10.26 25.37 0.03
N THR A 110 11.53 25.12 0.38
CA THR A 110 12.59 24.87 -0.59
C THR A 110 12.93 23.39 -0.60
N ALA A 111 12.77 22.75 -1.74
CA ALA A 111 13.17 21.37 -1.97
C ALA A 111 14.67 21.21 -1.68
N GLN A 112 14.98 20.24 -0.80
CA GLN A 112 16.37 19.88 -0.46
C GLN A 112 16.95 18.82 -1.40
N ILE A 113 16.13 18.31 -2.32
CA ILE A 113 16.49 17.40 -3.40
C ILE A 113 16.73 18.23 -4.67
N THR A 114 17.58 17.72 -5.54
CA THR A 114 17.97 18.38 -6.80
C THR A 114 17.72 17.43 -7.97
N THR A 115 17.76 17.98 -9.19
CA THR A 115 17.70 17.16 -10.43
C THR A 115 18.75 16.07 -10.46
N ARG A 116 19.93 16.29 -9.87
CA ARG A 116 20.99 15.28 -9.75
C ARG A 116 20.56 14.05 -8.94
N ASP A 117 19.71 14.22 -7.94
CA ASP A 117 19.26 13.12 -7.08
C ASP A 117 18.26 12.21 -7.80
N ILE A 118 17.56 12.73 -8.80
CA ILE A 118 16.55 12.03 -9.62
C ILE A 118 17.01 11.73 -11.05
N ASP A 119 18.24 12.11 -11.40
CA ASP A 119 18.85 11.79 -12.69
C ASP A 119 19.23 10.29 -12.72
N ARG A 120 18.86 9.60 -13.79
CA ARG A 120 19.22 8.19 -14.01
C ARG A 120 20.69 8.05 -14.48
N GLY A 121 21.28 9.11 -15.02
CA GLY A 121 22.60 9.11 -15.63
C GLY A 121 22.71 8.05 -16.73
N ASP A 122 23.86 7.39 -16.82
CA ASP A 122 24.12 6.34 -17.83
C ASP A 122 23.46 4.98 -17.51
N SER A 123 22.74 4.87 -16.38
CA SER A 123 22.09 3.61 -16.03
C SER A 123 20.84 3.37 -16.89
N PRO A 124 20.59 2.14 -17.35
CA PRO A 124 19.39 1.81 -18.12
C PRO A 124 18.10 1.90 -17.29
N HIS A 125 18.20 1.69 -15.97
CA HIS A 125 17.10 1.67 -15.01
C HIS A 125 17.53 2.32 -13.70
N PHE A 126 16.61 3.01 -13.01
CA PHE A 126 16.84 3.54 -11.66
C PHE A 126 17.19 2.44 -10.67
N LEU A 127 16.55 1.26 -10.75
CA LEU A 127 16.88 0.13 -9.89
C LEU A 127 18.37 -0.23 -9.95
N LEU A 128 18.93 -0.36 -11.15
CA LEU A 128 20.35 -0.72 -11.30
C LEU A 128 21.27 0.40 -10.78
N LYS A 129 20.91 1.66 -11.03
CA LYS A 129 21.61 2.82 -10.47
C LYS A 129 21.65 2.73 -8.95
N GLU A 130 20.51 2.51 -8.32
CA GLU A 130 20.35 2.51 -6.87
C GLU A 130 21.06 1.30 -6.22
N ILE A 131 21.04 0.13 -6.86
CA ILE A 131 21.87 -1.01 -6.43
C ILE A 131 23.36 -0.62 -6.46
N GLY A 132 23.83 0.06 -7.51
CA GLY A 132 25.20 0.57 -7.61
C GLY A 132 25.54 1.66 -6.59
N GLU A 133 24.58 2.48 -6.20
CA GLU A 133 24.73 3.54 -5.19
C GLU A 133 24.69 3.03 -3.75
N ALA A 134 24.22 1.79 -3.52
CA ALA A 134 24.01 1.22 -2.19
C ALA A 134 25.27 1.25 -1.31
N ALA A 135 26.46 1.01 -1.87
CA ALA A 135 27.72 1.11 -1.14
C ALA A 135 28.00 2.54 -0.64
N GLY A 136 27.65 3.54 -1.46
CA GLY A 136 27.73 4.96 -1.12
C GLY A 136 26.76 5.31 0.01
N SER A 137 25.50 4.88 -0.06
CA SER A 137 24.49 5.13 0.99
C SER A 137 24.86 4.42 2.30
N PHE A 138 25.43 3.21 2.24
CA PHE A 138 25.97 2.51 3.41
C PHE A 138 27.09 3.34 4.06
N ARG A 139 28.09 3.77 3.27
CA ARG A 139 29.21 4.60 3.72
C ARG A 139 28.74 5.92 4.34
N LYS A 140 27.80 6.61 3.70
CA LYS A 140 27.19 7.85 4.22
C LYS A 140 26.52 7.64 5.58
N THR A 141 25.88 6.48 5.78
CA THR A 141 25.23 6.13 7.05
C THR A 141 26.25 6.00 8.18
N LEU A 142 27.42 5.38 7.92
CA LEU A 142 28.51 5.24 8.90
C LEU A 142 29.20 6.57 9.23
N ARG A 143 29.26 7.48 8.27
CA ARG A 143 30.03 8.72 8.36
C ARG A 143 29.63 9.55 9.59
N GLY A 144 30.62 9.89 10.41
CA GLY A 144 30.45 10.68 11.64
C GLY A 144 29.84 9.91 12.81
N LYS A 145 29.50 8.63 12.63
CA LYS A 145 28.91 7.76 13.66
C LYS A 145 29.83 6.61 14.04
N LEU A 146 30.63 6.10 13.09
CA LEU A 146 31.72 5.17 13.33
C LEU A 146 33.04 5.94 13.17
N ILE A 147 33.80 6.06 14.25
CA ILE A 147 35.01 6.89 14.31
C ILE A 147 36.18 6.10 14.89
N ASP A 148 37.40 6.55 14.61
CA ASP A 148 38.59 6.06 15.30
C ASP A 148 38.63 6.64 16.71
N GLY A 149 38.50 5.77 17.71
CA GLY A 149 38.59 6.09 19.13
C GLY A 149 39.94 5.70 19.74
N ALA A 150 40.04 5.77 21.07
CA ALA A 150 41.30 5.51 21.77
C ALA A 150 41.71 4.02 21.75
N HIS A 151 40.71 3.13 21.63
CA HIS A 151 40.89 1.67 21.70
C HIS A 151 40.42 0.95 20.43
N GLY A 152 40.42 1.64 19.29
CA GLY A 152 39.92 1.14 18.01
C GLY A 152 38.65 1.87 17.58
N LEU A 153 37.85 1.24 16.71
CA LEU A 153 36.61 1.84 16.23
C LEU A 153 35.57 1.98 17.35
N GLU A 154 34.98 3.17 17.44
CA GLU A 154 33.94 3.52 18.39
C GLU A 154 32.68 4.00 17.66
N VAL A 155 31.52 3.70 18.24
CA VAL A 155 30.23 4.17 17.74
C VAL A 155 29.74 5.33 18.59
N VAL A 156 29.53 6.49 17.97
CA VAL A 156 29.07 7.70 18.63
C VAL A 156 27.72 8.10 18.07
N LEU A 157 26.67 7.85 18.86
CA LEU A 157 25.30 8.33 18.60
C LEU A 157 24.94 9.32 19.70
N GLY A 158 24.55 10.54 19.33
CA GLY A 158 24.20 11.61 20.27
C GLY A 158 22.82 11.43 20.92
N ASP A 159 22.48 12.36 21.81
CA ASP A 159 21.22 12.36 22.57
C ASP A 159 19.96 12.47 21.70
N ALA A 160 20.11 13.02 20.50
CA ALA A 160 19.03 13.07 19.50
C ALA A 160 18.65 11.69 18.93
N VAL A 161 19.50 10.68 19.11
CA VAL A 161 19.23 9.28 18.70
C VAL A 161 18.82 8.44 19.90
N LEU A 162 19.61 8.50 20.97
CA LEU A 162 19.38 7.78 22.23
C LEU A 162 19.48 8.77 23.38
N SER A 163 18.33 9.23 23.84
CA SER A 163 18.21 10.24 24.90
C SER A 163 18.78 9.73 26.23
N PRO A 164 19.16 10.65 27.15
CA PRO A 164 19.61 10.28 28.48
C PRO A 164 18.60 9.41 29.26
N GLU A 165 17.30 9.66 29.08
CA GLU A 165 16.22 8.88 29.69
C GLU A 165 16.22 7.43 29.18
N MET A 166 16.27 7.24 27.85
CA MET A 166 16.34 5.90 27.26
C MET A 166 17.61 5.15 27.69
N ARG A 167 18.76 5.84 27.78
CA ARG A 167 20.02 5.25 28.26
C ARG A 167 19.92 4.83 29.72
N ALA A 168 19.34 5.68 30.57
CA ALA A 168 19.14 5.36 31.99
C ALA A 168 18.24 4.14 32.13
N GLY A 169 17.11 4.09 31.39
CA GLY A 169 16.18 2.98 31.46
C GLY A 169 16.76 1.66 30.93
N LEU A 170 17.60 1.70 29.90
CA LEU A 170 18.34 0.53 29.43
C LEU A 170 19.38 0.06 30.47
N ALA A 171 20.06 1.00 31.14
CA ALA A 171 21.11 0.68 32.12
C ALA A 171 20.55 0.10 33.43
N ASP A 172 19.42 0.62 33.92
CA ASP A 172 18.78 0.15 35.16
C ASP A 172 17.81 -1.03 34.94
N GLY A 173 17.50 -1.35 33.67
CA GLY A 173 16.66 -2.47 33.28
C GLY A 173 15.15 -2.19 33.34
N SER A 174 14.75 -0.93 33.58
CA SER A 174 13.34 -0.53 33.42
C SER A 174 12.91 -0.64 31.96
N ILE A 175 13.81 -0.38 31.01
CA ILE A 175 13.67 -0.79 29.60
C ILE A 175 14.40 -2.11 29.41
N ASN A 176 13.66 -3.23 29.38
CA ASN A 176 14.23 -4.57 29.22
C ASN A 176 13.81 -5.27 27.92
N ARG A 177 12.98 -4.61 27.10
CA ARG A 177 12.53 -5.12 25.80
C ARG A 177 12.86 -4.14 24.68
N VAL A 178 13.49 -4.64 23.61
CA VAL A 178 13.69 -3.91 22.36
C VAL A 178 13.00 -4.64 21.22
N ILE A 179 12.15 -3.96 20.47
CA ILE A 179 11.43 -4.54 19.34
C ILE A 179 11.74 -3.71 18.08
N ALA A 180 12.40 -4.32 17.11
CA ALA A 180 12.61 -3.70 15.80
C ALA A 180 11.39 -3.95 14.89
N ILE A 181 10.81 -2.90 14.33
CA ILE A 181 9.62 -3.00 13.48
C ILE A 181 9.80 -2.29 12.14
N GLY A 182 9.03 -2.72 11.15
CA GLY A 182 8.89 -2.06 9.86
C GLY A 182 7.83 -2.75 9.01
N GLN A 183 7.81 -2.48 7.71
CA GLN A 183 7.00 -3.21 6.74
C GLN A 183 7.83 -3.60 5.51
N GLY A 184 7.54 -4.76 4.93
CA GLY A 184 8.25 -5.29 3.75
C GLY A 184 9.78 -5.32 3.95
N THR A 185 10.53 -4.79 2.97
CA THR A 185 12.00 -4.69 3.01
C THR A 185 12.53 -4.03 4.30
N ALA A 186 11.86 -3.01 4.82
CA ALA A 186 12.30 -2.34 6.06
C ALA A 186 12.15 -3.24 7.30
N ALA A 187 11.13 -4.10 7.35
CA ALA A 187 10.99 -5.09 8.43
C ALA A 187 12.09 -6.15 8.37
N VAL A 188 12.48 -6.57 7.17
CA VAL A 188 13.59 -7.51 6.98
C VAL A 188 14.91 -6.86 7.41
N ALA A 189 15.17 -5.60 7.00
CA ALA A 189 16.35 -4.85 7.43
C ALA A 189 16.41 -4.67 8.96
N ALA A 190 15.26 -4.43 9.61
CA ALA A 190 15.17 -4.26 11.06
C ALA A 190 15.71 -5.45 11.86
N ARG A 191 15.70 -6.67 11.28
CA ARG A 191 16.29 -7.88 11.88
C ARG A 191 17.80 -7.77 12.10
N ALA A 192 18.48 -6.90 11.34
CA ALA A 192 19.91 -6.62 11.56
C ALA A 192 20.20 -6.02 12.93
N LEU A 193 19.22 -5.38 13.59
CA LEU A 193 19.36 -4.92 14.97
C LEU A 193 19.56 -6.11 15.93
N VAL A 194 18.80 -7.18 15.73
CA VAL A 194 18.89 -8.41 16.53
C VAL A 194 20.25 -9.07 16.33
N GLU A 195 20.71 -9.20 15.09
CA GLU A 195 22.04 -9.75 14.77
C GLU A 195 23.17 -8.88 15.33
N GLY A 196 23.05 -7.56 15.24
CA GLY A 196 24.01 -6.62 15.83
C GLY A 196 24.09 -6.75 17.34
N LEU A 197 22.95 -6.80 18.05
CA LEU A 197 22.93 -6.96 19.50
C LEU A 197 23.46 -8.34 19.93
N ALA A 198 23.17 -9.39 19.17
CA ALA A 198 23.76 -10.71 19.40
C ALA A 198 25.29 -10.71 19.22
N ALA A 199 25.84 -9.88 18.34
CA ALA A 199 27.29 -9.74 18.15
C ALA A 199 27.95 -8.90 19.26
N PHE A 200 27.34 -7.77 19.62
CA PHE A 200 27.95 -6.81 20.54
C PHE A 200 27.65 -7.07 22.02
N ALA A 201 26.53 -7.71 22.34
CA ALA A 201 26.08 -8.00 23.70
C ALA A 201 25.48 -9.42 23.84
N PRO A 202 26.21 -10.50 23.48
CA PRO A 202 25.66 -11.88 23.45
C PRO A 202 25.16 -12.41 24.80
N ARG A 203 25.54 -11.79 25.91
CA ARG A 203 25.19 -12.21 27.28
C ARG A 203 24.25 -11.22 27.99
N THR A 204 23.66 -10.28 27.26
CA THR A 204 22.71 -9.33 27.84
C THR A 204 21.41 -10.00 28.26
N ASN A 205 20.76 -9.46 29.31
CA ASN A 205 19.40 -9.85 29.70
C ASN A 205 18.32 -9.13 28.90
N LEU A 206 18.71 -8.18 28.04
CA LEU A 206 17.81 -7.41 27.18
C LEU A 206 17.11 -8.35 26.19
N ARG A 207 15.78 -8.34 26.17
CA ARG A 207 14.98 -9.13 25.23
C ARG A 207 14.86 -8.38 23.92
N VAL A 208 15.49 -8.88 22.87
CA VAL A 208 15.51 -8.23 21.56
C VAL A 208 14.76 -9.10 20.56
N THR A 209 13.74 -8.54 19.92
CA THR A 209 12.97 -9.20 18.86
C THR A 209 12.75 -8.28 17.68
N SER A 210 12.24 -8.84 16.58
CA SER A 210 11.81 -8.10 15.41
C SER A 210 10.45 -8.61 14.94
N ALA A 211 9.59 -7.72 14.46
CA ALA A 211 8.27 -8.08 13.94
C ALA A 211 7.84 -7.13 12.81
N LEU A 212 6.84 -7.54 12.03
CA LEU A 212 6.10 -6.58 11.21
C LEU A 212 5.39 -5.60 12.14
N ALA A 213 5.32 -4.32 11.76
CA ALA A 213 4.66 -3.31 12.58
C ALA A 213 3.18 -3.68 12.86
N THR A 214 2.50 -4.26 11.87
CA THR A 214 1.11 -4.74 11.99
C THR A 214 0.97 -5.89 12.96
N GLU A 215 1.93 -6.82 13.00
CA GLU A 215 1.91 -7.96 13.94
C GLU A 215 2.06 -7.47 15.38
N LEU A 216 2.98 -6.52 15.62
CA LEU A 216 3.09 -5.88 16.94
C LEU A 216 1.76 -5.24 17.33
N SER A 217 1.17 -4.41 16.46
CA SER A 217 -0.09 -3.73 16.77
C SER A 217 -1.31 -4.65 16.87
N GLY A 218 -1.26 -5.82 16.20
CA GLY A 218 -2.38 -6.75 16.13
C GLY A 218 -2.39 -7.73 17.29
N PHE A 219 -1.22 -8.16 17.75
CA PHE A 219 -1.10 -9.34 18.61
C PHE A 219 -0.17 -9.16 19.82
N ASP A 220 0.88 -8.34 19.72
CA ASP A 220 1.94 -8.27 20.75
C ASP A 220 1.94 -6.97 21.58
N LEU A 221 0.94 -6.11 21.42
CA LEU A 221 0.72 -4.94 22.27
C LEU A 221 0.23 -5.37 23.66
N ALA A 222 0.97 -4.99 24.69
CA ALA A 222 0.53 -5.11 26.08
C ALA A 222 -0.23 -3.85 26.54
N ASP A 223 -0.90 -3.90 27.69
CA ASP A 223 -1.61 -2.74 28.26
C ASP A 223 -0.67 -1.57 28.60
N SER A 224 0.53 -1.90 29.10
CA SER A 224 1.63 -0.96 29.29
C SER A 224 2.82 -1.39 28.42
N MET A 225 3.46 -0.43 27.80
CA MET A 225 4.67 -0.60 26.99
C MET A 225 5.87 0.17 27.57
N THR A 226 5.77 0.66 28.81
CA THR A 226 6.81 1.48 29.47
C THR A 226 8.17 0.79 29.60
N ASP A 227 8.21 -0.54 29.55
CA ASP A 227 9.43 -1.34 29.60
C ASP A 227 10.05 -1.62 28.21
N THR A 228 9.47 -1.04 27.17
CA THR A 228 9.74 -1.38 25.78
C THR A 228 10.27 -0.17 25.00
N LEU A 229 11.39 -0.39 24.31
CA LEU A 229 11.93 0.50 23.28
C LEU A 229 11.64 -0.11 21.90
N VAL A 230 10.86 0.59 21.09
CA VAL A 230 10.56 0.23 19.70
C VAL A 230 11.50 0.95 18.74
N ILE A 231 12.15 0.19 17.87
CA ILE A 231 12.97 0.72 16.78
C ILE A 231 12.16 0.66 15.49
N ALA A 232 11.61 1.79 15.06
CA ALA A 232 10.77 1.89 13.87
C ALA A 232 11.62 2.19 12.62
N VAL A 233 11.69 1.22 11.69
CA VAL A 233 12.48 1.33 10.46
C VAL A 233 11.57 1.65 9.27
N SER A 234 11.84 2.74 8.56
CA SER A 234 11.09 3.13 7.35
C SER A 234 11.96 3.95 6.40
N GLN A 235 11.84 3.76 5.08
CA GLN A 235 12.54 4.62 4.11
C GLN A 235 11.86 6.00 4.03
N SER A 236 10.53 6.02 3.84
CA SER A 236 9.77 7.25 3.59
C SER A 236 9.38 8.00 4.86
N GLY A 237 9.30 7.30 6.00
CA GLY A 237 8.77 7.84 7.25
C GLY A 237 7.25 8.12 7.23
N THR A 238 6.57 7.78 6.15
CA THR A 238 5.13 8.01 5.95
C THR A 238 4.31 6.72 5.91
N THR A 239 4.95 5.55 6.07
CA THR A 239 4.27 4.24 6.02
C THR A 239 3.16 4.15 7.07
N THR A 240 1.90 4.20 6.63
CA THR A 240 0.71 4.31 7.48
C THR A 240 0.67 3.27 8.59
N ASP A 241 0.87 2.00 8.25
CA ASP A 241 0.84 0.91 9.23
C ASP A 241 1.94 1.03 10.28
N THR A 242 3.14 1.47 9.89
CA THR A 242 4.25 1.66 10.84
C THR A 242 3.96 2.84 11.78
N ASN A 243 3.51 3.95 11.22
CA ASN A 243 3.14 5.15 11.97
C ASN A 243 1.99 4.88 12.96
N ARG A 244 0.97 4.13 12.54
CA ARG A 244 -0.14 3.71 13.41
C ARG A 244 0.34 2.84 14.57
N THR A 245 1.23 1.89 14.32
CA THR A 245 1.81 1.07 15.39
C THR A 245 2.61 1.92 16.37
N VAL A 246 3.38 2.88 15.87
CA VAL A 246 4.13 3.84 16.71
C VAL A 246 3.19 4.64 17.60
N ASP A 247 2.11 5.19 17.07
CA ASP A 247 1.10 5.93 17.85
C ASP A 247 0.52 5.06 18.97
N LEU A 248 0.21 3.79 18.69
CA LEU A 248 -0.32 2.84 19.67
C LEU A 248 0.68 2.45 20.76
N VAL A 249 1.97 2.38 20.45
CA VAL A 249 3.04 2.09 21.43
C VAL A 249 3.25 3.30 22.34
N ARG A 250 3.31 4.51 21.76
CA ARG A 250 3.45 5.77 22.52
C ARG A 250 2.28 5.99 23.46
N ALA A 251 1.06 5.74 23.01
CA ALA A 251 -0.14 5.84 23.83
C ALA A 251 -0.10 4.94 25.08
N ARG A 252 0.76 3.92 25.08
CA ARG A 252 0.99 2.99 26.21
C ARG A 252 2.33 3.20 26.92
N GLY A 253 2.98 4.34 26.68
CA GLY A 253 4.20 4.76 27.38
C GLY A 253 5.51 4.14 26.86
N GLY A 254 5.49 3.44 25.71
CA GLY A 254 6.72 2.90 25.13
C GLY A 254 7.56 3.97 24.43
N HIS A 255 8.88 3.77 24.43
CA HIS A 255 9.84 4.66 23.77
C HIS A 255 10.05 4.30 22.30
N ILE A 256 10.28 5.30 21.46
CA ILE A 256 10.41 5.14 20.01
C ILE A 256 11.74 5.72 19.53
N VAL A 257 12.53 4.91 18.84
CA VAL A 257 13.64 5.40 18.00
C VAL A 257 13.35 5.09 16.54
N ALA A 258 13.33 6.11 15.69
CA ALA A 258 13.12 5.95 14.25
C ALA A 258 14.45 5.80 13.51
N ILE A 259 14.57 4.77 12.67
CA ILE A 259 15.59 4.69 11.62
C ILE A 259 14.92 5.06 10.30
N VAL A 260 15.24 6.25 9.79
CA VAL A 260 14.50 6.83 8.66
C VAL A 260 15.40 7.58 7.71
N ASN A 261 15.05 7.58 6.44
CA ASN A 261 15.79 8.35 5.44
C ASN A 261 15.20 9.74 5.22
N ARG A 262 13.87 9.91 5.20
CA ARG A 262 13.26 11.22 4.97
C ARG A 262 13.27 12.08 6.25
N ARG A 263 13.94 13.23 6.22
CA ARG A 263 13.81 14.28 7.25
C ARG A 263 12.40 14.87 7.25
N ASN A 264 11.96 15.35 8.41
CA ASN A 264 10.64 15.98 8.60
C ASN A 264 9.49 15.13 8.05
N SER A 265 9.55 13.82 8.36
CA SER A 265 8.49 12.87 8.00
C SER A 265 7.61 12.64 9.22
N ASP A 266 6.39 12.15 9.02
CA ASP A 266 5.48 11.93 10.13
C ASP A 266 6.08 10.99 11.21
N LEU A 267 6.93 10.03 10.80
CA LEU A 267 7.62 9.15 11.75
C LEU A 267 8.68 9.90 12.58
N THR A 268 9.36 10.91 12.02
CA THR A 268 10.34 11.70 12.79
C THR A 268 9.66 12.51 13.88
N ASP A 269 8.46 13.02 13.62
CA ASP A 269 7.72 13.85 14.56
C ASP A 269 7.13 13.02 15.72
N ARG A 270 6.89 11.72 15.46
CA ARG A 270 6.42 10.75 16.45
C ARG A 270 7.53 10.07 17.24
N ALA A 271 8.81 10.23 16.90
CA ALA A 271 9.89 9.48 17.55
C ALA A 271 10.53 10.27 18.70
N ASP A 272 10.96 9.57 19.75
CA ASP A 272 11.74 10.15 20.86
C ASP A 272 13.22 10.29 20.51
N GLY A 273 13.69 9.52 19.54
CA GLY A 273 15.02 9.63 18.94
C GLY A 273 15.02 9.28 17.46
N VAL A 274 15.90 9.88 16.67
CA VAL A 274 15.95 9.70 15.21
C VAL A 274 17.36 9.42 14.73
N LEU A 275 17.56 8.28 14.09
CA LEU A 275 18.78 7.91 13.38
C LEU A 275 18.56 7.99 11.86
N TYR A 276 19.11 9.03 11.24
CA TYR A 276 19.04 9.18 9.80
C TYR A 276 19.98 8.22 9.06
N THR A 277 19.44 7.49 8.10
CA THR A 277 20.22 6.75 7.10
C THR A 277 20.79 7.69 6.05
N SER A 278 21.89 7.29 5.41
CA SER A 278 22.58 8.08 4.39
C SER A 278 22.87 9.51 4.89
N ASP A 279 22.33 10.54 4.23
CA ASP A 279 22.36 11.96 4.65
C ASP A 279 20.98 12.48 5.12
N GLY A 280 19.97 11.61 5.18
CA GLY A 280 18.59 11.98 5.49
C GLY A 280 17.84 12.66 4.33
N ARG A 281 18.37 12.57 3.10
CA ARG A 281 17.83 13.22 1.89
C ARG A 281 17.86 12.34 0.64
N ASP A 282 18.39 11.13 0.75
CA ASP A 282 18.53 10.19 -0.38
C ASP A 282 17.15 9.86 -1.00
N VAL A 283 17.04 9.84 -2.33
CA VAL A 283 15.79 9.51 -3.02
C VAL A 283 15.92 8.13 -3.67
N GLU A 284 14.95 7.25 -3.45
CA GLU A 284 14.76 6.04 -4.25
C GLU A 284 13.61 6.29 -5.24
N MET A 285 13.96 6.30 -6.52
CA MET A 285 13.03 6.45 -7.64
C MET A 285 12.47 5.10 -8.08
N SER A 286 13.25 4.02 -7.95
CA SER A 286 12.72 2.68 -8.18
C SER A 286 11.69 2.33 -7.10
N VAL A 287 10.58 1.72 -7.52
CA VAL A 287 9.54 1.29 -6.56
C VAL A 287 10.05 0.13 -5.68
N ALA A 288 10.93 -0.71 -6.21
CA ALA A 288 11.59 -1.75 -5.41
C ALA A 288 12.76 -1.14 -4.64
N SER A 289 12.65 -1.10 -3.31
CA SER A 289 13.70 -0.56 -2.44
C SER A 289 14.98 -1.37 -2.53
N THR A 290 16.13 -0.69 -2.59
CA THR A 290 17.48 -1.28 -2.72
C THR A 290 18.47 -0.60 -1.77
N LYS A 291 19.04 0.56 -2.11
CA LYS A 291 20.04 1.28 -1.29
C LYS A 291 19.56 1.57 0.14
N ALA A 292 18.27 1.80 0.34
CA ALA A 292 17.70 2.01 1.66
C ALA A 292 17.82 0.78 2.56
N PHE A 293 17.67 -0.44 2.04
CA PHE A 293 17.87 -1.68 2.79
C PHE A 293 19.28 -1.76 3.40
N TYR A 294 20.31 -1.51 2.57
CA TYR A 294 21.70 -1.54 3.01
C TYR A 294 22.01 -0.45 4.04
N ALA A 295 21.52 0.77 3.81
CA ALA A 295 21.67 1.87 4.75
C ALA A 295 20.96 1.60 6.09
N GLN A 296 19.77 0.99 6.07
CA GLN A 296 19.04 0.57 7.26
C GLN A 296 19.81 -0.50 8.05
N ILE A 297 20.42 -1.49 7.39
CA ILE A 297 21.30 -2.46 8.06
C ILE A 297 22.46 -1.76 8.77
N ALA A 298 23.15 -0.83 8.09
CA ALA A 298 24.23 -0.07 8.71
C ALA A 298 23.75 0.67 9.97
N ALA A 299 22.62 1.36 9.88
CA ALA A 299 22.01 2.08 11.00
C ALA A 299 21.61 1.14 12.16
N CYS A 300 21.05 -0.03 11.85
CA CYS A 300 20.72 -1.04 12.85
C CYS A 300 21.96 -1.55 13.59
N PHE A 301 23.08 -1.82 12.91
CA PHE A 301 24.33 -2.23 13.56
C PHE A 301 24.91 -1.11 14.44
N LEU A 302 24.88 0.14 13.99
CA LEU A 302 25.33 1.28 14.81
C LEU A 302 24.47 1.44 16.06
N LEU A 303 23.15 1.35 15.91
CA LEU A 303 22.23 1.47 17.05
C LEU A 303 22.39 0.29 18.02
N ALA A 304 22.57 -0.92 17.50
CA ALA A 304 22.86 -2.11 18.30
C ALA A 304 24.15 -1.94 19.11
N ALA A 305 25.22 -1.39 18.51
CA ALA A 305 26.48 -1.12 19.22
C ALA A 305 26.29 -0.10 20.35
N ALA A 306 25.54 0.98 20.09
CA ALA A 306 25.26 2.00 21.09
C ALA A 306 24.37 1.50 22.25
N ILE A 307 23.39 0.64 21.97
CA ILE A 307 22.59 -0.03 23.01
C ILE A 307 23.50 -0.99 23.82
N ALA A 308 24.34 -1.77 23.14
CA ALA A 308 25.29 -2.70 23.77
C ALA A 308 26.25 -1.98 24.73
N ASP A 309 26.72 -0.78 24.38
CA ASP A 309 27.60 0.02 25.23
C ASP A 309 26.95 0.41 26.57
N VAL A 310 25.61 0.50 26.59
CA VAL A 310 24.83 0.80 27.80
C VAL A 310 24.57 -0.48 28.61
N VAL A 311 24.07 -1.54 27.97
CA VAL A 311 23.59 -2.75 28.66
C VAL A 311 24.69 -3.78 28.93
N ALA A 312 25.83 -3.69 28.25
CA ALA A 312 26.94 -4.63 28.34
C ALA A 312 28.29 -3.90 28.19
N PRO A 313 28.66 -2.99 29.11
CA PRO A 313 29.86 -2.14 28.99
C PRO A 313 31.17 -2.93 28.97
N GLY A 314 31.17 -4.20 29.41
CA GLY A 314 32.31 -5.12 29.27
C GLY A 314 32.60 -5.56 27.83
N GLY A 315 31.70 -5.26 26.90
CA GLY A 315 31.85 -5.52 25.47
C GLY A 315 31.79 -7.00 25.07
N SER A 316 31.85 -7.23 23.77
CA SER A 316 32.03 -8.54 23.15
C SER A 316 33.42 -8.63 22.55
N THR A 317 34.05 -9.81 22.61
CA THR A 317 35.33 -10.06 21.92
C THR A 317 35.21 -9.90 20.41
N ASP A 318 34.00 -10.08 19.86
CA ASP A 318 33.69 -9.97 18.43
C ASP A 318 33.53 -8.50 17.97
N ARG A 319 33.36 -7.57 18.91
CA ARG A 319 32.97 -6.18 18.60
C ARG A 319 33.94 -5.50 17.64
N ALA A 320 35.24 -5.57 17.92
CA ALA A 320 36.25 -4.88 17.13
C ALA A 320 36.27 -5.38 15.67
N GLU A 321 36.22 -6.70 15.48
CA GLU A 321 36.22 -7.33 14.15
C GLU A 321 34.94 -6.99 13.36
N VAL A 322 33.77 -7.00 14.03
CA VAL A 322 32.50 -6.62 13.41
C VAL A 322 32.50 -5.14 13.00
N LEU A 323 32.99 -4.23 13.85
CA LEU A 323 33.04 -2.80 13.52
C LEU A 323 34.02 -2.51 12.38
N GLU A 324 35.18 -3.17 12.35
CA GLU A 324 36.12 -3.05 11.22
C GLU A 324 35.52 -3.59 9.93
N SER A 325 34.86 -4.74 10.00
CA SER A 325 34.16 -5.29 8.85
C SER A 325 32.99 -4.40 8.40
N LEU A 326 32.32 -3.68 9.31
CA LEU A 326 31.29 -2.69 8.97
C LEU A 326 31.90 -1.51 8.20
N ARG A 327 33.06 -1.02 8.64
CA ARG A 327 33.82 0.05 7.94
C ARG A 327 34.28 -0.38 6.55
N ALA A 328 34.67 -1.64 6.38
CA ALA A 328 35.14 -2.20 5.11
C ALA A 328 34.01 -2.63 4.16
N LEU A 329 32.79 -2.85 4.66
CA LEU A 329 31.67 -3.40 3.89
C LEU A 329 31.32 -2.62 2.60
N PRO A 330 31.39 -1.27 2.54
CA PRO A 330 31.18 -0.55 1.29
C PRO A 330 32.10 -1.00 0.15
N ALA A 331 33.38 -1.26 0.42
CA ALA A 331 34.31 -1.74 -0.60
C ALA A 331 33.96 -3.18 -1.05
N ALA A 332 33.52 -4.03 -0.12
CA ALA A 332 33.04 -5.37 -0.45
C ALA A 332 31.74 -5.35 -1.29
N LEU A 333 30.84 -4.39 -1.03
CA LEU A 333 29.63 -4.17 -1.84
C LEU A 333 29.98 -3.71 -3.26
N GLU A 334 30.93 -2.78 -3.41
CA GLU A 334 31.43 -2.34 -4.72
C GLU A 334 32.05 -3.50 -5.50
N ALA A 335 32.87 -4.33 -4.85
CA ALA A 335 33.44 -5.53 -5.44
C ALA A 335 32.38 -6.57 -5.81
N THR A 336 31.34 -6.74 -4.99
CA THR A 336 30.21 -7.64 -5.28
C THR A 336 29.38 -7.13 -6.45
N PHE A 337 29.15 -5.82 -6.56
CA PHE A 337 28.45 -5.22 -7.68
C PHE A 337 29.19 -5.46 -9.01
N ALA A 338 30.52 -5.43 -8.99
CA ALA A 338 31.34 -5.74 -10.16
C ALA A 338 31.18 -7.19 -10.67
N LEU A 339 30.63 -8.10 -9.86
CA LEU A 339 30.32 -9.48 -10.27
C LEU A 339 29.05 -9.58 -11.13
N ARG A 340 28.37 -8.47 -11.42
CA ARG A 340 27.15 -8.44 -12.24
C ARG A 340 27.22 -9.29 -13.53
N PRO A 341 28.29 -9.29 -14.34
CA PRO A 341 28.34 -10.13 -15.54
C PRO A 341 28.28 -11.64 -15.23
N GLU A 342 28.87 -12.09 -14.12
CA GLU A 342 28.78 -13.49 -13.68
C GLU A 342 27.38 -13.82 -13.18
N ILE A 343 26.79 -12.94 -12.38
CA ILE A 343 25.43 -13.06 -11.87
C ILE A 343 24.42 -13.09 -13.01
N ALA A 344 24.61 -12.24 -14.04
CA ALA A 344 23.76 -12.19 -15.22
C ALA A 344 23.78 -13.53 -15.98
N ARG A 345 24.95 -14.14 -16.17
CA ARG A 345 25.05 -15.47 -16.78
C ARG A 345 24.26 -16.50 -15.99
N ALA A 346 24.48 -16.57 -14.67
CA ALA A 346 23.75 -17.50 -13.82
C ALA A 346 22.23 -17.28 -13.90
N ALA A 347 21.77 -16.03 -13.82
CA ALA A 347 20.35 -15.69 -13.90
C ALA A 347 19.74 -16.07 -15.26
N HIS A 348 20.41 -15.75 -16.36
CA HIS A 348 19.94 -16.04 -17.71
C HIS A 348 19.87 -17.54 -17.99
N ASP A 349 20.79 -18.32 -17.42
CA ASP A 349 20.85 -19.77 -17.62
C ASP A 349 19.70 -20.50 -16.89
N VAL A 350 19.32 -20.05 -15.69
CA VAL A 350 18.41 -20.82 -14.81
C VAL A 350 17.01 -20.24 -14.65
N ALA A 351 16.84 -18.92 -14.77
CA ALA A 351 15.58 -18.26 -14.42
C ALA A 351 14.47 -18.43 -15.48
N PRO A 352 14.74 -18.28 -16.80
CA PRO A 352 13.67 -18.30 -17.82
C PRO A 352 12.93 -19.64 -17.90
N SER A 353 13.65 -20.75 -17.86
CA SER A 353 13.08 -22.10 -18.06
C SER A 353 12.42 -22.70 -16.81
N ARG A 354 12.49 -22.04 -15.66
CA ARG A 354 12.01 -22.59 -14.38
C ARG A 354 10.78 -21.87 -13.87
N ARG A 355 9.70 -22.61 -13.64
CA ARG A 355 8.44 -22.08 -13.13
C ARG A 355 8.47 -21.82 -11.62
N TYR A 356 9.00 -22.77 -10.86
CA TYR A 356 9.03 -22.73 -9.39
C TYR A 356 10.38 -22.28 -8.88
N TRP A 357 10.37 -21.28 -8.01
CA TRP A 357 11.57 -20.69 -7.44
C TRP A 357 11.50 -20.78 -5.93
N ALA A 358 12.65 -21.02 -5.31
CA ALA A 358 12.82 -20.99 -3.86
C ALA A 358 14.12 -20.27 -3.50
N ILE A 359 14.15 -19.71 -2.29
CA ILE A 359 15.33 -19.07 -1.74
C ILE A 359 15.54 -19.64 -0.35
N VAL A 360 16.79 -19.95 -0.01
CA VAL A 360 17.11 -20.55 1.28
C VAL A 360 18.30 -19.85 1.92
N GLY A 361 18.33 -19.88 3.26
CA GLY A 361 19.46 -19.38 4.05
C GLY A 361 19.38 -19.81 5.50
N ASN A 362 20.51 -19.68 6.22
CA ASN A 362 20.65 -20.04 7.63
C ASN A 362 21.17 -18.86 8.47
N GLY A 363 20.76 -18.77 9.73
CA GLY A 363 21.18 -17.67 10.62
C GLY A 363 20.92 -16.30 9.99
N ALA A 364 21.92 -15.42 9.97
CA ALA A 364 21.84 -14.10 9.36
C ALA A 364 21.54 -14.16 7.84
N ASN A 365 21.89 -15.24 7.14
CA ASN A 365 21.53 -15.41 5.72
C ASN A 365 20.02 -15.56 5.50
N ARG A 366 19.21 -15.82 6.54
CA ARG A 366 17.74 -15.73 6.42
C ARG A 366 17.25 -14.32 6.16
N ILE A 367 17.96 -13.30 6.67
CA ILE A 367 17.66 -11.90 6.38
C ILE A 367 17.84 -11.62 4.88
N ALA A 368 18.96 -12.10 4.32
CA ALA A 368 19.19 -12.01 2.88
C ALA A 368 18.13 -12.79 2.08
N ALA A 369 17.86 -14.04 2.44
CA ALA A 369 16.89 -14.89 1.75
C ALA A 369 15.49 -14.25 1.67
N GLU A 370 15.01 -13.67 2.77
CA GLU A 370 13.69 -13.02 2.82
C GLU A 370 13.63 -11.73 2.00
N GLU A 371 14.69 -10.92 2.01
CA GLU A 371 14.77 -9.71 1.19
C GLU A 371 14.84 -10.05 -0.30
N VAL A 372 15.68 -11.03 -0.66
CA VAL A 372 15.78 -11.51 -2.04
C VAL A 372 14.44 -12.06 -2.51
N ARG A 373 13.69 -12.76 -1.66
CA ARG A 373 12.34 -13.23 -2.00
C ARG A 373 11.43 -12.07 -2.36
N ILE A 374 11.44 -11.00 -1.57
CA ILE A 374 10.65 -9.80 -1.85
C ILE A 374 11.06 -9.21 -3.21
N LYS A 375 12.36 -9.00 -3.45
CA LYS A 375 12.83 -8.40 -4.71
C LYS A 375 12.52 -9.25 -5.93
N LEU A 376 12.78 -10.55 -5.89
CA LEU A 376 12.49 -11.41 -7.05
C LEU A 376 10.98 -11.53 -7.27
N SER A 377 10.15 -11.48 -6.23
CA SER A 377 8.68 -11.41 -6.40
C SER A 377 8.24 -10.09 -7.02
N GLU A 378 8.81 -8.96 -6.58
CA GLU A 378 8.52 -7.62 -7.11
C GLU A 378 9.01 -7.45 -8.57
N LEU A 379 10.15 -8.02 -8.94
CA LEU A 379 10.76 -7.85 -10.26
C LEU A 379 10.35 -8.91 -11.27
N CYS A 380 10.17 -10.17 -10.84
CA CYS A 380 9.96 -11.31 -11.74
C CYS A 380 8.52 -11.83 -11.74
N TYR A 381 7.65 -11.29 -10.87
CA TYR A 381 6.23 -11.67 -10.72
C TYR A 381 6.01 -13.16 -10.45
N LYS A 382 6.88 -13.73 -9.61
CA LYS A 382 6.76 -15.11 -9.15
C LYS A 382 6.33 -15.18 -7.70
N ALA A 383 5.49 -16.17 -7.39
CA ALA A 383 5.36 -16.66 -6.04
C ALA A 383 6.62 -17.48 -5.71
N ILE A 384 7.32 -17.09 -4.65
CA ILE A 384 8.62 -17.66 -4.29
C ILE A 384 8.58 -18.10 -2.83
N ALA A 385 8.96 -19.35 -2.59
CA ALA A 385 9.13 -19.87 -1.23
C ALA A 385 10.44 -19.35 -0.62
N CYS A 386 10.45 -19.13 0.70
CA CYS A 386 11.66 -18.78 1.44
C CYS A 386 11.75 -19.62 2.70
N ASP A 387 12.72 -20.54 2.70
CA ASP A 387 12.81 -21.60 3.71
C ASP A 387 14.17 -21.58 4.43
N GLY A 388 14.26 -22.28 5.55
CA GLY A 388 15.56 -22.73 6.03
C GLY A 388 16.15 -23.75 5.06
N THR A 389 17.46 -23.72 4.82
CA THR A 389 18.10 -24.63 3.85
C THR A 389 17.73 -26.09 4.09
N GLU A 390 17.89 -26.58 5.31
CA GLU A 390 17.60 -27.98 5.64
C GLU A 390 16.10 -28.29 5.57
N ASP A 391 15.23 -27.29 5.74
CA ASP A 391 13.79 -27.48 5.76
C ASP A 391 13.19 -27.65 4.36
N LYS A 392 13.87 -27.12 3.33
CA LYS A 392 13.41 -27.22 1.93
C LYS A 392 13.16 -28.65 1.47
N LYS A 393 13.92 -29.63 1.97
CA LYS A 393 13.73 -31.06 1.65
C LYS A 393 12.46 -31.66 2.25
N HIS A 394 11.88 -31.02 3.28
CA HIS A 394 10.67 -31.45 3.95
C HIS A 394 9.37 -30.85 3.36
N ILE A 395 9.49 -29.89 2.46
CA ILE A 395 8.35 -29.11 1.93
C ILE A 395 8.03 -29.53 0.48
N ASP A 396 8.81 -29.09 -0.50
CA ASP A 396 8.43 -29.18 -1.92
C ASP A 396 9.64 -29.38 -2.87
N LEU A 397 10.63 -30.19 -2.49
CA LEU A 397 11.80 -30.44 -3.36
C LEU A 397 11.47 -31.10 -4.70
N SER A 398 10.29 -31.72 -4.83
CA SER A 398 9.80 -32.38 -6.05
C SER A 398 9.35 -31.42 -7.16
N SER A 399 9.23 -30.12 -6.89
CA SER A 399 8.84 -29.11 -7.89
C SER A 399 9.96 -28.76 -8.88
N GLU A 400 11.11 -29.45 -8.80
CA GLU A 400 12.34 -29.18 -9.57
C GLU A 400 12.69 -27.67 -9.63
N PRO A 401 12.72 -26.95 -8.49
CA PRO A 401 12.78 -25.49 -8.52
C PRO A 401 14.17 -24.96 -8.89
N MET A 402 14.23 -23.70 -9.32
CA MET A 402 15.45 -22.91 -9.18
C MET A 402 15.60 -22.53 -7.70
N ILE A 403 16.78 -22.77 -7.10
CA ILE A 403 17.02 -22.48 -5.68
C ILE A 403 18.19 -21.51 -5.54
N LEU A 404 17.93 -20.30 -5.05
CA LEU A 404 19.02 -19.39 -4.66
C LEU A 404 19.40 -19.64 -3.20
N VAL A 405 20.66 -20.01 -2.95
CA VAL A 405 21.17 -20.41 -1.64
C VAL A 405 22.07 -19.29 -1.09
N CYS A 406 21.61 -18.61 -0.04
CA CYS A 406 22.38 -17.59 0.66
C CYS A 406 23.31 -18.27 1.68
N ALA A 407 24.60 -18.40 1.34
CA ALA A 407 25.60 -19.12 2.13
C ALA A 407 26.87 -18.29 2.41
N ALA A 408 26.87 -16.98 2.15
CA ALA A 408 28.03 -16.13 2.41
C ALA A 408 28.36 -16.11 3.91
N GLY A 409 29.64 -16.24 4.24
CA GLY A 409 30.14 -16.25 5.62
C GLY A 409 29.85 -17.51 6.44
N LEU A 410 29.25 -18.56 5.86
CA LEU A 410 29.14 -19.84 6.55
C LEU A 410 30.52 -20.48 6.75
N GLN A 411 30.71 -21.13 7.90
CA GLN A 411 31.98 -21.71 8.31
C GLN A 411 31.80 -23.06 8.99
N GLY A 412 32.84 -23.89 8.95
CA GLY A 412 32.88 -25.18 9.64
C GLY A 412 31.71 -26.10 9.27
N SER A 413 31.15 -26.79 10.28
CA SER A 413 30.09 -27.77 10.08
C SER A 413 28.83 -27.21 9.43
N THR A 414 28.51 -25.93 9.65
CA THR A 414 27.33 -25.30 9.03
C THR A 414 27.49 -25.20 7.51
N ALA A 415 28.69 -24.88 7.01
CA ALA A 415 28.96 -24.88 5.58
C ALA A 415 28.93 -26.31 5.01
N ASP A 416 29.47 -27.29 5.75
CA ASP A 416 29.44 -28.70 5.34
C ASP A 416 28.00 -29.24 5.22
N ASP A 417 27.11 -28.84 6.13
CA ASP A 417 25.70 -29.28 6.11
C ASP A 417 24.92 -28.62 4.97
N VAL A 418 25.09 -27.32 4.74
CA VAL A 418 24.48 -26.63 3.58
C VAL A 418 25.00 -27.21 2.26
N ALA A 419 26.28 -27.60 2.17
CA ALA A 419 26.83 -28.22 0.96
C ALA A 419 26.20 -29.59 0.67
N LYS A 420 25.90 -30.39 1.71
CA LYS A 420 25.14 -31.65 1.55
C LYS A 420 23.73 -31.39 1.04
N GLU A 421 23.05 -30.36 1.57
CA GLU A 421 21.70 -29.99 1.11
C GLU A 421 21.72 -29.53 -0.36
N VAL A 422 22.71 -28.74 -0.78
CA VAL A 422 22.89 -28.36 -2.19
C VAL A 422 23.04 -29.59 -3.09
N ALA A 423 23.80 -30.60 -2.65
CA ALA A 423 23.94 -31.86 -3.38
C ALA A 423 22.61 -32.63 -3.47
N ILE A 424 21.81 -32.65 -2.40
CA ILE A 424 20.46 -33.23 -2.39
C ILE A 424 19.56 -32.50 -3.38
N TYR A 425 19.56 -31.16 -3.37
CA TYR A 425 18.77 -30.37 -4.32
C TYR A 425 19.12 -30.73 -5.77
N ARG A 426 20.41 -30.80 -6.07
CA ARG A 426 20.89 -31.15 -7.41
C ARG A 426 20.49 -32.56 -7.82
N ALA A 427 20.56 -33.53 -6.91
CA ALA A 427 20.14 -34.91 -7.15
C ALA A 427 18.63 -35.01 -7.48
N HIS A 428 17.82 -34.09 -6.95
CA HIS A 428 16.39 -33.95 -7.24
C HIS A 428 16.08 -32.96 -8.39
N LYS A 429 17.04 -32.74 -9.30
CA LYS A 429 16.92 -31.91 -10.52
C LYS A 429 16.63 -30.42 -10.29
N ALA A 430 16.71 -29.94 -9.06
CA ALA A 430 16.71 -28.51 -8.80
C ALA A 430 17.92 -27.84 -9.47
N ALA A 431 17.84 -26.52 -9.64
CA ALA A 431 18.92 -25.69 -10.14
C ALA A 431 19.44 -24.80 -9.00
N PRO A 432 20.30 -25.33 -8.10
CA PRO A 432 20.88 -24.55 -7.03
C PRO A 432 21.91 -23.55 -7.57
N VAL A 433 21.73 -22.27 -7.24
CA VAL A 433 22.70 -21.19 -7.41
C VAL A 433 23.14 -20.76 -6.02
N VAL A 434 24.40 -20.97 -5.69
CA VAL A 434 24.93 -20.74 -4.33
C VAL A 434 25.72 -19.45 -4.29
N ILE A 435 25.43 -18.61 -3.30
CA ILE A 435 26.20 -17.40 -3.01
C ILE A 435 27.11 -17.73 -1.83
N ALA A 436 28.41 -17.77 -2.04
CA ALA A 436 29.39 -18.21 -1.04
C ALA A 436 30.58 -17.24 -0.98
N SER A 437 31.29 -17.24 0.14
CA SER A 437 32.52 -16.47 0.28
C SER A 437 33.64 -17.03 -0.62
N GLN A 438 34.51 -16.15 -1.12
CA GLN A 438 35.68 -16.53 -1.90
C GLN A 438 36.54 -17.57 -1.15
N GLY A 439 37.03 -18.57 -1.89
CA GLY A 439 37.80 -19.68 -1.34
C GLY A 439 36.97 -20.87 -0.88
N GLU A 440 35.64 -20.80 -0.97
CA GLU A 440 34.75 -21.91 -0.61
C GLU A 440 34.56 -22.90 -1.76
N GLU A 441 35.08 -24.12 -1.61
CA GLU A 441 35.04 -25.17 -2.63
C GLU A 441 33.99 -26.26 -2.35
N ARG A 442 33.35 -26.27 -1.18
CA ARG A 442 32.39 -27.32 -0.78
C ARG A 442 31.15 -27.37 -1.65
N PHE A 443 30.77 -26.28 -2.30
CA PHE A 443 29.53 -26.16 -3.08
C PHE A 443 29.64 -26.63 -4.54
N SER A 444 30.53 -27.58 -4.83
CA SER A 444 30.77 -28.10 -6.19
C SER A 444 29.56 -28.76 -6.87
N ALA A 445 28.55 -29.17 -6.09
CA ALA A 445 27.29 -29.71 -6.61
C ALA A 445 26.32 -28.63 -7.13
N ALA A 446 26.59 -27.35 -6.85
CA ALA A 446 25.78 -26.24 -7.34
C ALA A 446 25.86 -26.13 -8.87
N LEU A 447 24.80 -25.62 -9.50
CA LEU A 447 24.84 -25.31 -10.92
C LEU A 447 25.69 -24.06 -11.19
N HIS A 448 25.59 -23.06 -10.31
CA HIS A 448 26.46 -21.90 -10.28
C HIS A 448 26.86 -21.60 -8.83
N VAL A 449 28.10 -21.16 -8.65
CA VAL A 449 28.60 -20.60 -7.38
C VAL A 449 29.04 -19.17 -7.66
N ILE A 450 28.43 -18.21 -6.98
CA ILE A 450 28.82 -16.79 -7.03
C ILE A 450 29.72 -16.52 -5.83
N SER A 451 31.00 -16.26 -6.08
CA SER A 451 32.02 -16.06 -5.03
C SER A 451 32.17 -14.60 -4.64
N VAL A 452 31.56 -14.21 -3.51
CA VAL A 452 31.63 -12.85 -2.96
C VAL A 452 32.85 -12.63 -2.06
N PRO A 453 33.35 -11.40 -1.88
CA PRO A 453 34.47 -11.11 -0.98
C PRO A 453 34.29 -11.67 0.43
N VAL A 454 35.39 -12.05 1.08
CA VAL A 454 35.38 -12.49 2.48
C VAL A 454 35.20 -11.27 3.38
N VAL A 455 34.14 -11.29 4.20
CA VAL A 455 33.86 -10.33 5.26
C VAL A 455 33.50 -11.07 6.54
N HIS A 456 33.31 -10.36 7.65
CA HIS A 456 32.93 -11.00 8.90
C HIS A 456 31.63 -11.82 8.76
N PRO A 457 31.54 -13.06 9.29
CA PRO A 457 30.38 -13.94 9.13
C PRO A 457 29.02 -13.29 9.49
N ARG A 458 29.00 -12.43 10.53
CA ARG A 458 27.78 -11.69 10.95
C ARG A 458 27.28 -10.68 9.92
N LEU A 459 28.12 -10.24 8.98
CA LEU A 459 27.82 -9.23 7.98
C LEU A 459 27.81 -9.79 6.55
N ALA A 460 28.27 -11.01 6.34
CA ALA A 460 28.39 -11.61 5.01
C ALA A 460 27.05 -11.75 4.27
N PHE A 461 25.93 -11.88 5.01
CA PHE A 461 24.59 -11.92 4.43
C PHE A 461 24.24 -10.67 3.61
N VAL A 462 24.85 -9.52 3.92
CA VAL A 462 24.67 -8.27 3.17
C VAL A 462 25.14 -8.45 1.72
N LEU A 463 26.21 -9.21 1.50
CA LEU A 463 26.70 -9.52 0.15
C LEU A 463 25.78 -10.52 -0.57
N SER A 464 25.18 -11.47 0.15
CA SER A 464 24.14 -12.34 -0.42
C SER A 464 22.91 -11.56 -0.88
N ALA A 465 22.47 -10.55 -0.12
CA ALA A 465 21.39 -9.67 -0.55
C ALA A 465 21.75 -8.90 -1.83
N MET A 466 22.98 -8.38 -1.94
CA MET A 466 23.46 -7.67 -3.14
C MET A 466 23.46 -8.56 -4.37
N VAL A 467 23.96 -9.79 -4.25
CA VAL A 467 23.91 -10.77 -5.34
C VAL A 467 22.47 -11.06 -5.73
N GLY A 468 21.57 -11.25 -4.75
CA GLY A 468 20.15 -11.52 -5.04
C GLY A 468 19.42 -10.33 -5.69
N HIS A 469 19.74 -9.09 -5.32
CA HIS A 469 19.22 -7.88 -5.98
C HIS A 469 19.64 -7.84 -7.46
N LEU A 470 20.92 -8.07 -7.74
CA LEU A 470 21.45 -8.14 -9.11
C LEU A 470 20.87 -9.34 -9.89
N PHE A 471 20.76 -10.51 -9.24
CA PHE A 471 20.18 -11.71 -9.83
C PHE A 471 18.72 -11.47 -10.23
N GLY A 472 17.92 -10.84 -9.36
CA GLY A 472 16.53 -10.48 -9.64
C GLY A 472 16.41 -9.53 -10.82
N TYR A 473 17.28 -8.51 -10.89
CA TYR A 473 17.34 -7.59 -12.02
C TYR A 473 17.65 -8.31 -13.35
N GLU A 474 18.70 -9.13 -13.38
CA GLU A 474 19.09 -9.86 -14.61
C GLU A 474 18.07 -10.95 -14.98
N ALA A 475 17.46 -11.62 -14.01
CA ALA A 475 16.37 -12.56 -14.26
C ALA A 475 15.16 -11.85 -14.88
N ALA A 476 14.79 -10.67 -14.39
CA ALA A 476 13.70 -9.88 -14.96
C ALA A 476 13.99 -9.47 -16.42
N LEU A 477 15.22 -9.03 -16.71
CA LEU A 477 15.64 -8.73 -18.09
C LEU A 477 15.61 -9.97 -18.99
N ALA A 478 16.09 -11.11 -18.50
CA ALA A 478 16.09 -12.37 -19.26
C ALA A 478 14.67 -12.81 -19.62
N ILE A 479 13.72 -12.65 -18.69
CA ILE A 479 12.30 -12.97 -18.90
C ILE A 479 11.67 -11.97 -19.88
N ASP A 480 11.89 -10.66 -19.71
CA ASP A 480 11.35 -9.63 -20.61
C ASP A 480 11.85 -9.81 -22.05
N ALA A 481 13.12 -10.20 -22.21
CA ALA A 481 13.71 -10.46 -23.52
C ALA A 481 12.98 -11.56 -24.31
N GLN A 482 12.29 -12.50 -23.62
CA GLN A 482 11.48 -13.53 -24.29
C GLN A 482 10.27 -12.95 -25.02
N ALA A 483 9.78 -11.78 -24.61
CA ALA A 483 8.68 -11.08 -25.27
C ALA A 483 9.10 -10.40 -26.57
N ARG A 484 10.40 -10.18 -26.80
CA ARG A 484 10.90 -9.38 -27.93
C ARG A 484 10.44 -9.90 -29.30
N PRO A 485 10.55 -11.19 -29.66
CA PRO A 485 10.05 -11.68 -30.94
C PRO A 485 8.53 -11.45 -31.11
N LEU A 486 7.78 -11.53 -30.01
CA LEU A 486 6.32 -11.33 -30.00
C LEU A 486 5.96 -9.85 -30.21
N ARG A 487 6.70 -8.93 -29.58
CA ARG A 487 6.55 -7.48 -29.79
C ARG A 487 6.87 -7.09 -31.24
N GLU A 488 7.95 -7.62 -31.80
CA GLU A 488 8.34 -7.42 -33.21
C GLU A 488 7.23 -7.90 -34.16
N ALA A 489 6.64 -9.08 -33.89
CA ALA A 489 5.52 -9.60 -34.69
C ALA A 489 4.26 -8.74 -34.59
N ARG A 490 3.90 -8.31 -33.38
CA ARG A 490 2.71 -7.48 -33.15
C ARG A 490 2.86 -6.11 -33.82
N ALA A 491 4.02 -5.47 -33.68
CA ALA A 491 4.31 -4.20 -34.35
C ALA A 491 4.19 -4.32 -35.87
N ALA A 492 4.68 -5.41 -36.47
CA ALA A 492 4.53 -5.64 -37.90
C ALA A 492 3.06 -5.77 -38.34
N ILE A 493 2.22 -6.42 -37.53
CA ILE A 493 0.78 -6.52 -37.80
C ILE A 493 0.11 -5.14 -37.70
N ASP A 494 0.39 -4.39 -36.63
CA ASP A 494 -0.17 -3.05 -36.40
C ASP A 494 0.21 -2.07 -37.53
N GLU A 495 1.48 -2.09 -37.96
CA GLU A 495 1.97 -1.30 -39.10
C GLU A 495 1.25 -1.65 -40.41
N ALA A 496 1.06 -2.95 -40.68
CA ALA A 496 0.38 -3.39 -41.90
C ALA A 496 -1.12 -3.04 -41.91
N ILE A 497 -1.78 -3.06 -40.75
CA ILE A 497 -3.16 -2.59 -40.58
C ILE A 497 -3.23 -1.07 -40.79
N ALA A 498 -2.32 -0.31 -40.18
CA ALA A 498 -2.27 1.14 -40.28
C ALA A 498 -1.97 1.64 -41.71
N ALA A 499 -1.19 0.89 -42.49
CA ALA A 499 -0.85 1.20 -43.88
C ALA A 499 -2.05 1.09 -44.86
N GLY A 500 -3.24 0.70 -44.40
CA GLY A 500 -4.47 0.82 -45.20
C GLY A 500 -4.67 -0.28 -46.25
N LEU A 501 -4.10 -1.46 -46.06
CA LEU A 501 -4.43 -2.68 -46.84
C LEU A 501 -5.85 -3.23 -46.52
N ALA A 502 -6.81 -2.34 -46.22
CA ALA A 502 -8.13 -2.64 -45.67
C ALA A 502 -9.16 -3.21 -46.67
N GLY A 503 -8.71 -3.77 -47.80
CA GLY A 503 -9.61 -4.27 -48.85
C GLY A 503 -9.62 -5.80 -49.03
N ASP A 504 -8.52 -6.47 -48.69
CA ASP A 504 -8.36 -7.91 -48.95
C ASP A 504 -7.49 -8.53 -47.86
N GLY A 505 -8.14 -9.11 -46.84
CA GLY A 505 -7.45 -9.75 -45.72
C GLY A 505 -6.49 -10.86 -46.17
N GLU A 506 -6.71 -11.45 -47.34
CA GLU A 506 -5.81 -12.46 -47.90
C GLU A 506 -4.50 -11.84 -48.41
N GLN A 507 -4.54 -10.68 -49.06
CA GLN A 507 -3.35 -9.93 -49.45
C GLN A 507 -2.57 -9.43 -48.24
N LEU A 508 -3.28 -8.93 -47.22
CA LEU A 508 -2.67 -8.50 -45.96
C LEU A 508 -1.91 -9.66 -45.29
N LEU A 509 -2.57 -10.81 -45.16
CA LEU A 509 -1.96 -11.98 -44.54
C LEU A 509 -0.75 -12.49 -45.32
N ARG A 510 -0.85 -12.62 -46.65
CA ARG A 510 0.28 -13.03 -47.52
C ARG A 510 1.44 -12.03 -47.47
N GLY A 511 1.14 -10.73 -47.43
CA GLY A 511 2.15 -9.68 -47.31
C GLY A 511 2.88 -9.68 -45.97
N LEU A 512 2.20 -10.06 -44.89
CA LEU A 512 2.76 -10.14 -43.54
C LEU A 512 3.65 -11.36 -43.30
N GLN A 513 3.38 -12.49 -43.98
CA GLN A 513 4.07 -13.77 -43.76
C GLN A 513 5.61 -13.67 -43.71
N PRO A 514 6.30 -13.03 -44.68
CA PRO A 514 7.76 -12.92 -44.66
C PRO A 514 8.28 -12.11 -43.46
N THR A 515 7.51 -11.12 -42.99
CA THR A 515 7.88 -10.23 -41.90
C THR A 515 7.73 -10.90 -40.54
N ILE A 516 6.67 -11.68 -40.34
CA ILE A 516 6.38 -12.32 -39.05
C ILE A 516 7.06 -13.70 -38.88
N ALA A 517 7.48 -14.35 -39.97
CA ALA A 517 8.11 -15.68 -39.95
C ALA A 517 9.37 -15.77 -39.05
N PRO A 518 10.33 -14.81 -39.06
CA PRO A 518 11.49 -14.87 -38.16
C PRO A 518 11.13 -14.84 -36.67
N SER A 519 10.07 -14.11 -36.32
CA SER A 519 9.54 -14.07 -34.95
C SER A 519 8.88 -15.37 -34.55
N ALA A 520 8.11 -15.98 -35.46
CA ALA A 520 7.53 -17.30 -35.26
C ALA A 520 8.60 -18.38 -35.07
N THR A 521 9.67 -18.38 -35.87
CA THR A 521 10.79 -19.32 -35.72
C THR A 521 11.43 -19.20 -34.34
N ARG A 522 11.77 -17.97 -33.90
CA ARG A 522 12.34 -17.75 -32.56
C ARG A 522 11.40 -18.17 -31.44
N TYR A 523 10.09 -17.97 -31.62
CA TYR A 523 9.07 -18.46 -30.69
C TYR A 523 9.08 -20.00 -30.59
N PHE A 524 9.04 -20.71 -31.72
CA PHE A 524 9.08 -22.17 -31.73
C PHE A 524 10.41 -22.74 -31.20
N ASP A 525 11.54 -22.07 -31.43
CA ASP A 525 12.83 -22.45 -30.85
C ASP A 525 12.84 -22.32 -29.32
N SER A 526 12.26 -21.23 -28.81
CA SER A 526 12.11 -20.99 -27.37
C SER A 526 11.17 -22.00 -26.72
N LEU A 527 10.11 -22.41 -27.42
CA LEU A 527 9.19 -23.46 -26.97
C LEU A 527 9.89 -24.83 -26.94
N ARG A 528 10.67 -25.17 -27.97
CA ARG A 528 11.39 -26.47 -28.05
C ARG A 528 12.51 -26.60 -27.01
N SER A 529 13.17 -25.50 -26.66
CA SER A 529 14.22 -25.48 -25.63
C SER A 529 13.67 -25.45 -24.20
N GLY A 530 12.36 -25.30 -24.01
CA GLY A 530 11.73 -25.12 -22.70
C GLY A 530 12.02 -23.74 -22.08
N ALA A 531 12.56 -22.79 -22.85
CA ALA A 531 12.88 -21.47 -22.32
C ALA A 531 11.63 -20.73 -21.83
N LEU A 532 10.46 -20.97 -22.45
CA LEU A 532 9.20 -20.31 -22.09
C LEU A 532 8.46 -20.97 -20.91
N ASP A 533 8.87 -22.18 -20.49
CA ASP A 533 8.16 -23.00 -19.51
C ASP A 533 8.02 -22.31 -18.15
N GLY A 534 8.93 -21.39 -17.83
CA GLY A 534 8.92 -20.69 -16.57
C GLY A 534 7.90 -19.56 -16.49
N ASN A 535 7.56 -18.91 -17.60
CA ASN A 535 6.94 -17.57 -17.58
C ASN A 535 5.75 -17.39 -18.52
N LEU A 536 5.54 -18.30 -19.47
CA LEU A 536 4.39 -18.27 -20.37
C LEU A 536 3.40 -19.36 -19.96
N GLU A 537 2.11 -19.02 -19.85
CA GLU A 537 1.08 -20.01 -19.55
C GLU A 537 0.97 -21.05 -20.68
N ALA A 538 0.71 -22.31 -20.32
CA ALA A 538 0.57 -23.39 -21.29
C ALA A 538 -0.61 -23.15 -22.26
N SER A 539 -1.69 -22.55 -21.78
CA SER A 539 -2.84 -22.08 -22.56
C SER A 539 -2.43 -21.06 -23.62
N THR A 540 -1.71 -20.01 -23.20
CA THR A 540 -1.22 -18.93 -24.06
C THR A 540 -0.22 -19.45 -25.08
N ALA A 541 0.74 -20.27 -24.65
CA ALA A 541 1.72 -20.91 -25.53
C ALA A 541 1.06 -21.82 -26.58
N SER A 542 0.10 -22.65 -26.17
CA SER A 542 -0.64 -23.54 -27.07
C SER A 542 -1.44 -22.74 -28.11
N ARG A 543 -2.15 -21.70 -27.66
CA ARG A 543 -2.93 -20.82 -28.53
C ARG A 543 -2.04 -20.10 -29.55
N LEU A 544 -0.92 -19.52 -29.12
CA LEU A 544 0.04 -18.89 -30.02
C LEU A 544 0.61 -19.88 -31.04
N ALA A 545 1.01 -21.07 -30.59
CA ALA A 545 1.56 -22.10 -31.47
C ALA A 545 0.56 -22.58 -32.54
N SER A 546 -0.74 -22.55 -32.23
CA SER A 546 -1.83 -22.80 -33.19
C SER A 546 -1.96 -21.63 -34.18
N LEU A 547 -2.14 -20.41 -33.68
CA LEU A 547 -2.35 -19.21 -34.48
C LEU A 547 -1.19 -18.90 -35.44
N TRP A 548 0.05 -19.16 -35.01
CA TRP A 548 1.22 -19.04 -35.87
C TRP A 548 1.13 -19.90 -37.14
N ARG A 549 0.57 -21.12 -37.05
CA ARG A 549 0.47 -22.02 -38.22
C ARG A 549 -0.53 -21.51 -39.24
N TYR A 550 -1.64 -20.94 -38.79
CA TYR A 550 -2.62 -20.32 -39.67
C TYR A 550 -2.09 -19.03 -40.28
N ALA A 551 -1.44 -18.18 -39.48
CA ALA A 551 -0.88 -16.93 -39.96
C ALA A 551 0.22 -17.12 -41.01
N LEU A 552 1.03 -18.16 -40.86
CA LEU A 552 2.09 -18.53 -41.80
C LEU A 552 1.60 -19.35 -43.01
N GLY A 553 0.30 -19.65 -43.11
CA GLY A 553 -0.25 -20.45 -44.20
C GLY A 553 0.16 -21.93 -44.17
N ILE A 554 0.63 -22.44 -43.03
CA ILE A 554 0.99 -23.85 -42.83
C ILE A 554 -0.26 -24.72 -42.66
N ALA A 555 -1.30 -24.19 -42.03
CA ALA A 555 -2.60 -24.84 -41.82
C ALA A 555 -3.72 -24.11 -42.57
N SER A 556 -4.76 -24.85 -43.00
CA SER A 556 -5.87 -24.27 -43.78
C SER A 556 -6.87 -23.53 -42.89
N LEU A 557 -7.52 -22.50 -43.42
CA LEU A 557 -8.57 -21.75 -42.71
C LEU A 557 -9.81 -22.60 -42.40
N GLU A 558 -10.04 -23.69 -43.14
CA GLU A 558 -11.10 -24.65 -42.81
C GLU A 558 -10.79 -25.39 -41.49
N SER A 559 -9.52 -25.72 -41.25
CA SER A 559 -9.09 -26.32 -39.98
C SER A 559 -9.20 -25.34 -38.81
N TYR A 560 -9.02 -24.04 -39.07
CA TYR A 560 -9.22 -22.99 -38.06
C TYR A 560 -10.61 -23.06 -37.42
N GLN A 561 -11.64 -23.25 -38.24
CA GLN A 561 -13.02 -23.30 -37.77
C GLN A 561 -13.30 -24.52 -36.87
N LEU A 562 -12.66 -25.65 -37.17
CA LEU A 562 -12.77 -26.85 -36.34
C LEU A 562 -12.08 -26.67 -34.98
N GLU A 563 -10.94 -25.97 -34.95
CA GLU A 563 -10.15 -25.80 -33.74
C GLU A 563 -10.66 -24.67 -32.82
N HIS A 564 -11.12 -23.55 -33.40
CA HIS A 564 -11.50 -22.33 -32.66
C HIS A 564 -13.00 -22.04 -32.66
N GLY A 565 -13.81 -22.80 -33.40
CA GLY A 565 -15.28 -22.65 -33.43
C GLY A 565 -15.80 -21.37 -34.11
N LYS A 566 -14.92 -20.57 -34.73
CA LYS A 566 -15.24 -19.35 -35.49
C LYS A 566 -14.94 -19.55 -36.98
N VAL A 567 -15.64 -18.83 -37.85
CA VAL A 567 -15.33 -18.86 -39.30
C VAL A 567 -13.91 -18.34 -39.52
N GLY A 568 -13.03 -19.21 -40.05
CA GLY A 568 -11.64 -18.87 -40.34
C GLY A 568 -11.55 -17.92 -41.53
N THR A 569 -11.34 -16.63 -41.28
CA THR A 569 -10.97 -15.66 -42.31
C THR A 569 -9.58 -15.10 -42.01
N PRO A 570 -8.82 -14.62 -43.01
CA PRO A 570 -7.50 -14.03 -42.77
C PRO A 570 -7.52 -12.89 -41.73
N GLY A 571 -8.56 -12.06 -41.75
CA GLY A 571 -8.74 -10.99 -40.77
C GLY A 571 -8.94 -11.51 -39.35
N VAL A 572 -9.80 -12.53 -39.17
CA VAL A 572 -10.03 -13.16 -37.86
C VAL A 572 -8.76 -13.81 -37.32
N VAL A 573 -7.95 -14.46 -38.17
CA VAL A 573 -6.67 -15.05 -37.76
C VAL A 573 -5.70 -13.98 -37.25
N LEU A 574 -5.59 -12.84 -37.95
CA LEU A 574 -4.72 -11.74 -37.55
C LEU A 574 -5.21 -11.07 -36.26
N GLU A 575 -6.51 -10.92 -36.09
CA GLU A 575 -7.12 -10.39 -34.87
C GLU A 575 -6.84 -11.31 -33.66
N ASP A 576 -7.19 -12.60 -33.78
CA ASP A 576 -6.98 -13.57 -32.71
C ASP A 576 -5.47 -13.76 -32.41
N LEU A 577 -4.59 -13.68 -33.41
CA LEU A 577 -3.13 -13.65 -33.23
C LEU A 577 -2.69 -12.39 -32.47
N THR A 578 -3.21 -11.21 -32.80
CA THR A 578 -2.87 -9.95 -32.12
C THR A 578 -3.28 -9.99 -30.64
N ILE A 579 -4.46 -10.54 -30.36
CA ILE A 579 -4.94 -10.75 -28.99
C ILE A 579 -4.00 -11.72 -28.23
N ALA A 580 -3.68 -12.87 -28.84
CA ALA A 580 -2.79 -13.86 -28.21
C ALA A 580 -1.37 -13.33 -27.99
N LEU A 581 -0.82 -12.57 -28.95
CA LEU A 581 0.48 -11.89 -28.82
C LEU A 581 0.43 -10.88 -27.68
N SER A 582 -0.66 -10.12 -27.55
CA SER A 582 -0.83 -9.14 -26.48
C SER A 582 -0.84 -9.81 -25.10
N SER A 583 -1.58 -10.91 -24.92
CA SER A 583 -1.60 -11.68 -23.68
C SER A 583 -0.21 -12.23 -23.34
N ALA A 584 0.49 -12.83 -24.31
CA ALA A 584 1.83 -13.38 -24.09
C ALA A 584 2.88 -12.29 -23.77
N ILE A 585 2.82 -11.15 -24.45
CA ILE A 585 3.68 -10.00 -24.14
C ILE A 585 3.40 -9.53 -22.71
N ASP A 586 2.14 -9.45 -22.29
CA ASP A 586 1.76 -9.02 -20.95
C ASP A 586 2.24 -9.99 -19.85
N GLU A 587 2.18 -11.30 -20.10
CA GLU A 587 2.71 -12.35 -19.21
C GLU A 587 4.24 -12.30 -19.06
N LEU A 588 4.96 -11.96 -20.14
CA LEU A 588 6.43 -11.96 -20.19
C LEU A 588 7.06 -10.61 -19.82
N THR A 589 6.31 -9.51 -19.91
CA THR A 589 6.87 -8.17 -19.65
C THR A 589 7.29 -7.99 -18.20
N ARG A 590 8.48 -7.43 -17.99
CA ARG A 590 9.01 -7.09 -16.65
C ARG A 590 9.44 -5.62 -16.62
N PRO A 591 8.58 -4.69 -16.19
CA PRO A 591 9.01 -3.32 -15.94
C PRO A 591 9.96 -3.32 -14.75
N ILE A 592 11.15 -2.74 -14.92
CA ILE A 592 12.19 -2.75 -13.88
C ILE A 592 11.96 -1.67 -12.82
N ASP A 593 11.71 -0.43 -13.26
CA ASP A 593 11.60 0.72 -12.36
C ASP A 593 10.20 0.87 -11.75
N ALA A 594 9.21 0.16 -12.31
CA ALA A 594 7.83 0.12 -11.84
C ALA A 594 7.41 -1.31 -11.54
N ILE A 595 6.42 -1.49 -10.64
CA ILE A 595 5.91 -2.82 -10.28
C ILE A 595 4.46 -2.93 -10.76
N LYS A 596 4.22 -3.88 -11.67
CA LYS A 596 2.89 -4.21 -12.18
C LYS A 596 1.96 -4.59 -11.01
N HIS A 597 0.84 -3.87 -10.87
CA HIS A 597 -0.18 -4.08 -9.83
C HIS A 597 0.24 -3.86 -8.37
N GLN A 598 1.26 -3.04 -8.08
CA GLN A 598 1.58 -2.75 -6.67
C GLN A 598 0.63 -1.73 -6.04
N ALA A 599 -0.08 -2.14 -4.98
CA ALA A 599 -1.03 -1.30 -4.26
C ALA A 599 -0.39 -0.43 -3.15
N LYS A 600 0.94 -0.22 -3.14
CA LYS A 600 1.60 0.64 -2.13
C LYS A 600 1.05 2.07 -2.10
N THR A 601 0.60 2.57 -3.25
CA THR A 601 -0.04 3.90 -3.43
C THR A 601 -1.55 3.82 -3.66
N VAL A 602 -2.09 2.61 -3.88
CA VAL A 602 -3.52 2.33 -3.96
C VAL A 602 -3.98 1.83 -2.59
N THR A 603 -3.77 2.64 -1.56
CA THR A 603 -4.69 2.63 -0.43
C THR A 603 -6.01 3.18 -0.95
N VAL A 604 -6.85 2.30 -1.52
CA VAL A 604 -8.30 2.51 -1.41
C VAL A 604 -8.51 2.77 0.08
N GLY A 605 -9.15 3.88 0.43
CA GLY A 605 -9.33 4.35 1.80
C GLY A 605 -10.19 3.41 2.66
N ILE A 606 -9.77 2.15 2.80
CA ILE A 606 -10.08 1.26 3.91
C ILE A 606 -9.11 1.56 5.05
N SER A 607 -8.97 2.86 5.39
CA SER A 607 -9.06 3.17 6.81
C SER A 607 -10.29 2.43 7.31
N ARG A 608 -10.20 1.70 8.42
CA ARG A 608 -11.37 1.06 9.05
C ARG A 608 -12.33 2.16 9.55
N SER A 609 -12.93 2.93 8.64
CA SER A 609 -13.90 3.99 8.89
C SER A 609 -15.13 3.44 9.58
N ASP A 610 -15.42 2.17 9.33
CA ASP A 610 -16.45 1.43 10.03
C ASP A 610 -16.15 1.38 11.53
N GLU A 611 -14.90 1.17 11.94
CA GLU A 611 -14.52 1.07 13.35
C GLU A 611 -14.74 2.42 14.09
N THR A 612 -14.47 3.55 13.44
CA THR A 612 -14.80 4.88 13.98
C THR A 612 -16.31 5.16 14.00
N LEU A 613 -17.06 4.73 12.98
CA LEU A 613 -18.52 4.89 12.96
C LEU A 613 -19.21 3.99 13.99
N MET A 614 -18.63 2.84 14.32
CA MET A 614 -19.10 1.93 15.37
C MET A 614 -18.95 2.51 16.78
N GLN A 615 -18.16 3.57 16.96
CA GLN A 615 -17.98 4.27 18.24
C GLN A 615 -19.01 5.40 18.46
N VAL A 616 -19.79 5.76 17.43
CA VAL A 616 -20.84 6.79 17.54
C VAL A 616 -21.91 6.34 18.57
N PRO A 617 -22.34 7.20 19.52
CA PRO A 617 -23.29 6.81 20.56
C PRO A 617 -24.61 6.23 20.03
N LEU A 618 -25.31 6.88 19.10
CA LEU A 618 -26.53 6.31 18.50
C LEU A 618 -26.30 4.95 17.81
N VAL A 619 -25.15 4.75 17.16
CA VAL A 619 -24.80 3.44 16.56
C VAL A 619 -24.62 2.39 17.65
N ARG A 620 -23.96 2.74 18.75
CA ARG A 620 -23.79 1.86 19.91
C ARG A 620 -25.15 1.48 20.51
N GLU A 621 -26.10 2.39 20.60
CA GLU A 621 -27.46 2.10 21.07
C GLU A 621 -28.21 1.11 20.15
N VAL A 622 -28.01 1.20 18.83
CA VAL A 622 -28.53 0.20 17.87
C VAL A 622 -27.91 -1.19 18.10
N LEU A 623 -26.61 -1.25 18.37
CA LEU A 623 -25.90 -2.51 18.68
C LEU A 623 -26.34 -3.08 20.04
N VAL A 624 -26.53 -2.24 21.05
CA VAL A 624 -27.05 -2.62 22.38
C VAL A 624 -28.49 -3.14 22.27
N ALA A 625 -29.29 -2.58 21.35
CA ALA A 625 -30.61 -3.10 21.01
C ALA A 625 -30.59 -4.49 20.34
N GLY A 626 -29.39 -5.03 20.08
CA GLY A 626 -29.16 -6.39 19.59
C GLY A 626 -28.96 -6.50 18.08
N ALA A 627 -28.89 -5.39 17.34
CA ALA A 627 -28.62 -5.42 15.91
C ALA A 627 -27.21 -5.96 15.62
N PRO A 628 -27.04 -6.97 14.74
CA PRO A 628 -25.73 -7.52 14.41
C PRO A 628 -24.89 -6.53 13.60
N ARG A 629 -23.60 -6.42 13.93
CA ARG A 629 -22.67 -5.49 13.26
C ARG A 629 -22.59 -5.71 11.75
N ASP A 630 -22.59 -6.97 11.32
CA ASP A 630 -22.54 -7.38 9.92
C ASP A 630 -23.84 -7.13 9.14
N ARG A 631 -24.90 -6.65 9.83
CA ARG A 631 -26.20 -6.35 9.21
C ARG A 631 -26.52 -4.86 9.13
N LEU A 632 -25.59 -3.99 9.54
CA LEU A 632 -25.72 -2.56 9.40
C LEU A 632 -24.88 -2.11 8.20
N SER A 633 -25.54 -1.63 7.14
CA SER A 633 -24.83 -1.10 5.98
C SER A 633 -24.06 0.18 6.33
N TYR A 634 -22.99 0.48 5.59
CA TYR A 634 -22.24 1.72 5.75
C TYR A 634 -23.13 2.97 5.66
N THR A 635 -24.08 2.99 4.72
CA THR A 635 -25.08 4.07 4.57
C THR A 635 -25.93 4.25 5.84
N THR A 636 -26.33 3.14 6.47
CA THR A 636 -27.04 3.16 7.76
C THR A 636 -26.18 3.76 8.85
N LEU A 637 -24.92 3.32 8.99
CA LEU A 637 -23.98 3.83 10.00
C LEU A 637 -23.73 5.34 9.85
N ARG A 638 -23.51 5.81 8.62
CA ARG A 638 -23.32 7.25 8.34
C ARG A 638 -24.57 8.06 8.62
N THR A 639 -25.75 7.53 8.32
CA THR A 639 -27.03 8.20 8.60
C THR A 639 -27.25 8.33 10.10
N LEU A 640 -26.94 7.29 10.87
CA LEU A 640 -27.01 7.34 12.34
C LEU A 640 -25.99 8.33 12.92
N ALA A 641 -24.76 8.36 12.39
CA ALA A 641 -23.77 9.37 12.77
C ALA A 641 -24.22 10.80 12.47
N SER A 642 -24.92 11.00 11.36
CA SER A 642 -25.49 12.30 10.99
C SER A 642 -26.67 12.69 11.87
N LEU A 643 -27.43 11.72 12.39
CA LEU A 643 -28.57 11.92 13.29
C LEU A 643 -28.16 12.06 14.75
N GLU A 644 -26.99 11.59 15.17
CA GLU A 644 -26.53 11.63 16.56
C GLU A 644 -26.66 13.00 17.23
N PRO A 645 -26.25 14.13 16.62
CA PRO A 645 -26.40 15.45 17.24
C PRO A 645 -27.87 15.84 17.55
N LEU A 646 -28.83 15.20 16.87
CA LEU A 646 -30.27 15.39 17.04
C LEU A 646 -30.81 14.74 18.31
N VAL A 647 -30.18 13.63 18.72
CA VAL A 647 -30.69 12.76 19.77
C VAL A 647 -30.21 13.28 21.12
N ASP A 648 -31.15 13.55 22.02
CA ASP A 648 -30.87 13.85 23.43
C ASP A 648 -30.67 12.54 24.21
N GLU A 649 -31.61 11.62 24.07
CA GLU A 649 -31.61 10.35 24.81
C GLU A 649 -32.34 9.24 24.02
N VAL A 650 -31.84 8.01 24.11
CA VAL A 650 -32.55 6.80 23.66
C VAL A 650 -33.31 6.20 24.85
N LEU A 651 -34.64 6.28 24.82
CA LEU A 651 -35.54 5.90 25.91
C LEU A 651 -35.83 4.39 25.97
N GLY A 652 -35.55 3.67 24.89
CA GLY A 652 -35.78 2.24 24.77
C GLY A 652 -35.81 1.78 23.32
N TYR A 653 -35.99 0.47 23.11
CA TYR A 653 -36.00 -0.11 21.77
C TYR A 653 -36.98 -1.28 21.66
N THR A 654 -37.37 -1.58 20.43
CA THR A 654 -37.98 -2.85 20.03
C THR A 654 -37.27 -3.37 18.79
N ARG A 655 -36.72 -4.58 18.87
CA ARG A 655 -36.06 -5.26 17.76
C ARG A 655 -36.99 -6.29 17.13
N TYR A 656 -37.03 -6.31 15.81
CA TYR A 656 -37.86 -7.21 15.01
C TYR A 656 -36.99 -8.05 14.09
N ALA A 657 -37.33 -9.33 13.93
CA ALA A 657 -36.90 -10.17 12.83
C ALA A 657 -37.95 -10.09 11.72
N ILE A 658 -37.51 -10.03 10.46
CA ILE A 658 -38.38 -10.15 9.30
C ILE A 658 -38.33 -11.59 8.82
N GLU A 659 -39.49 -12.20 8.65
CA GLU A 659 -39.65 -13.55 8.07
C GLU A 659 -40.40 -13.45 6.74
N GLY A 660 -39.91 -14.14 5.72
CA GLY A 660 -40.42 -14.05 4.34
C GLY A 660 -39.63 -13.06 3.48
N GLN A 661 -39.91 -13.06 2.17
CA GLN A 661 -39.24 -12.20 1.20
C GLN A 661 -39.93 -10.84 1.13
N VAL A 662 -39.17 -9.73 1.15
CA VAL A 662 -39.72 -8.37 1.04
C VAL A 662 -39.61 -7.89 -0.41
N ASP A 663 -40.74 -7.69 -1.08
CA ASP A 663 -40.82 -7.22 -2.48
C ASP A 663 -41.38 -5.79 -2.56
N SER A 664 -40.72 -4.96 -3.38
CA SER A 664 -41.20 -3.66 -3.84
C SER A 664 -42.62 -3.66 -4.41
N ASN A 665 -43.09 -4.75 -5.04
CA ASN A 665 -44.37 -4.79 -5.76
C ASN A 665 -45.61 -5.08 -4.89
N GLY A 666 -45.49 -5.26 -3.57
CA GLY A 666 -46.67 -5.36 -2.68
C GLY A 666 -47.32 -6.74 -2.56
N HIS A 667 -46.72 -7.78 -3.16
CA HIS A 667 -47.25 -9.15 -3.16
C HIS A 667 -46.62 -10.07 -2.10
N ASP A 668 -45.88 -9.51 -1.15
CA ASP A 668 -45.10 -10.25 -0.16
C ASP A 668 -45.88 -10.61 1.12
N GLU A 669 -45.84 -11.88 1.53
CA GLU A 669 -46.35 -12.40 2.81
C GLU A 669 -45.38 -12.14 3.99
N ALA A 670 -44.53 -11.10 3.90
CA ALA A 670 -43.52 -10.84 4.92
C ALA A 670 -44.16 -10.50 6.28
N THR A 671 -43.66 -11.13 7.33
CA THR A 671 -44.10 -10.89 8.71
C THR A 671 -42.95 -10.39 9.57
N VAL A 672 -43.28 -9.78 10.71
CA VAL A 672 -42.33 -9.30 11.70
C VAL A 672 -42.60 -9.88 13.08
N VAL A 673 -41.58 -10.52 13.62
CA VAL A 673 -41.59 -11.11 14.96
C VAL A 673 -40.69 -10.28 15.87
N ILE A 674 -41.13 -10.06 17.10
CA ILE A 674 -40.33 -9.30 18.08
C ILE A 674 -39.27 -10.23 18.65
N VAL A 675 -38.01 -9.80 18.50
CA VAL A 675 -36.83 -10.52 18.99
C VAL A 675 -36.50 -10.07 20.41
N ASP A 676 -36.48 -8.76 20.66
CA ASP A 676 -36.11 -8.20 21.96
C ASP A 676 -36.71 -6.80 22.19
N ARG A 677 -36.77 -6.39 23.45
CA ARG A 677 -37.24 -5.07 23.90
C ARG A 677 -36.49 -4.59 25.13
N GLY A 678 -36.07 -3.33 25.09
CA GLY A 678 -35.42 -2.64 26.21
C GLY A 678 -36.05 -1.27 26.49
N GLY A 679 -35.84 -0.79 27.72
CA GLY A 679 -36.38 0.49 28.19
C GLY A 679 -37.90 0.60 28.00
N LEU A 680 -38.34 1.76 27.50
CA LEU A 680 -39.75 2.08 27.23
C LEU A 680 -40.43 1.06 26.30
N GLY A 681 -39.69 0.37 25.43
CA GLY A 681 -40.24 -0.65 24.52
C GLY A 681 -40.91 -1.83 25.24
N ARG A 682 -40.50 -2.14 26.49
CA ARG A 682 -41.09 -3.23 27.30
C ARG A 682 -42.53 -2.94 27.72
N GLU A 683 -42.86 -1.67 27.94
CA GLU A 683 -44.17 -1.24 28.45
C GLU A 683 -45.18 -0.99 27.31
N LEU A 684 -44.72 -0.97 26.05
CA LEU A 684 -45.57 -0.70 24.90
C LEU A 684 -46.23 -1.96 24.34
N ARG A 685 -47.54 -1.90 24.09
CA ARG A 685 -48.22 -2.94 23.31
C ARG A 685 -47.87 -2.78 21.82
N SER A 686 -47.22 -3.78 21.22
CA SER A 686 -46.92 -3.79 19.78
C SER A 686 -48.05 -4.46 19.01
N ARG A 687 -48.57 -3.80 17.98
CA ARG A 687 -49.55 -4.36 17.03
C ARG A 687 -49.11 -5.70 16.45
N THR A 688 -47.80 -5.90 16.27
CA THR A 688 -47.23 -7.10 15.65
C THR A 688 -47.46 -8.38 16.46
N VAL A 689 -47.90 -8.28 17.72
CA VAL A 689 -48.30 -9.42 18.54
C VAL A 689 -49.61 -10.02 18.04
N ASP A 690 -50.57 -9.17 17.66
CA ASP A 690 -51.89 -9.59 17.19
C ASP A 690 -51.96 -9.67 15.65
N HIS A 691 -51.12 -8.88 14.95
CA HIS A 691 -51.08 -8.79 13.49
C HIS A 691 -49.63 -8.74 12.98
N PRO A 692 -49.00 -9.90 12.70
CA PRO A 692 -47.57 -10.00 12.41
C PRO A 692 -47.18 -9.48 11.01
N GLU A 693 -48.15 -9.21 10.13
CA GLU A 693 -47.89 -8.72 8.76
C GLU A 693 -47.06 -7.42 8.76
N LEU A 694 -45.96 -7.43 7.98
CA LEU A 694 -45.09 -6.29 7.77
C LEU A 694 -45.81 -5.22 6.94
N ARG A 695 -46.32 -4.18 7.59
CA ARG A 695 -47.10 -3.11 6.95
C ARG A 695 -46.70 -1.72 7.44
N GLY A 696 -47.07 -0.71 6.65
CA GLY A 696 -46.86 0.71 6.96
C GLY A 696 -45.40 1.12 7.01
N THR A 697 -45.04 1.98 7.95
CA THR A 697 -43.70 2.59 8.07
C THR A 697 -42.57 1.56 8.19
N LYS A 698 -42.82 0.43 8.88
CA LYS A 698 -41.84 -0.66 9.00
C LYS A 698 -41.57 -1.37 7.67
N ARG A 699 -42.61 -1.59 6.87
CA ARG A 699 -42.48 -2.15 5.52
C ARG A 699 -41.70 -1.20 4.62
N TRP A 700 -42.03 0.10 4.69
CA TRP A 700 -41.35 1.12 3.92
C TRP A 700 -39.84 1.16 4.23
N VAL A 701 -39.43 1.10 5.50
CA VAL A 701 -38.00 1.02 5.88
C VAL A 701 -37.34 -0.27 5.39
N ALA A 702 -38.04 -1.41 5.43
CA ALA A 702 -37.50 -2.68 4.93
C ALA A 702 -37.31 -2.67 3.40
N VAL A 703 -38.26 -2.10 2.65
CA VAL A 703 -38.21 -1.99 1.17
C VAL A 703 -37.15 -0.98 0.74
N GLU A 704 -37.15 0.21 1.31
CA GLU A 704 -36.23 1.30 0.94
C GLU A 704 -34.82 1.08 1.52
N ARG A 705 -34.68 0.20 2.51
CA ARG A 705 -33.41 -0.15 3.16
C ARG A 705 -32.68 1.08 3.72
N THR A 706 -33.43 2.10 4.12
CA THR A 706 -32.91 3.37 4.66
C THR A 706 -33.47 3.66 6.04
N VAL A 707 -32.64 4.27 6.90
CA VAL A 707 -33.06 4.74 8.23
C VAL A 707 -34.18 5.77 8.10
N LEU A 708 -35.17 5.70 8.99
CA LEU A 708 -36.27 6.65 9.05
C LEU A 708 -36.49 7.15 10.47
N VAL A 709 -36.51 8.47 10.61
CA VAL A 709 -37.10 9.19 11.75
C VAL A 709 -38.61 9.33 11.50
N ALA A 710 -39.43 8.93 12.46
CA ALA A 710 -40.88 8.99 12.35
C ALA A 710 -41.54 9.38 13.68
N LYS A 711 -42.77 9.88 13.59
CA LYS A 711 -43.64 10.16 14.74
C LYS A 711 -44.73 9.10 14.84
N GLY A 712 -44.91 8.50 16.01
CA GLY A 712 -45.91 7.49 16.27
C GLY A 712 -47.33 8.06 16.10
N ARG A 713 -48.15 7.43 15.26
CA ARG A 713 -49.51 7.93 14.94
C ARG A 713 -50.48 7.85 16.13
N SER A 714 -50.27 6.89 17.04
CA SER A 714 -51.17 6.65 18.17
C SER A 714 -50.73 7.33 19.47
N ASP A 715 -49.45 7.65 19.61
CA ASP A 715 -48.84 8.11 20.86
C ASP A 715 -47.93 9.35 20.70
N GLY A 716 -47.76 9.86 19.49
CA GLY A 716 -46.97 11.06 19.20
C GLY A 716 -45.47 10.92 19.44
N ARG A 717 -44.96 9.72 19.79
CA ARG A 717 -43.56 9.51 20.19
C ARG A 717 -42.64 9.49 18.97
N THR A 718 -41.44 10.04 19.14
CA THR A 718 -40.41 9.98 18.10
C THR A 718 -39.70 8.64 18.12
N VAL A 719 -39.53 8.06 16.94
CA VAL A 719 -38.82 6.80 16.74
C VAL A 719 -37.82 6.90 15.59
N ILE A 720 -36.70 6.21 15.74
CA ILE A 720 -35.75 5.96 14.65
C ILE A 720 -35.83 4.48 14.30
N ILE A 721 -36.19 4.17 13.07
CA ILE A 721 -36.31 2.80 12.57
C ILE A 721 -35.10 2.51 11.68
N VAL A 722 -34.33 1.51 12.06
CA VAL A 722 -33.06 1.13 11.45
C VAL A 722 -33.20 -0.25 10.79
N PRO A 723 -32.93 -0.39 9.49
CA PRO A 723 -32.99 -1.69 8.81
C PRO A 723 -31.74 -2.54 9.07
N GLU A 724 -31.94 -3.84 9.32
CA GLU A 724 -30.89 -4.86 9.37
C GLU A 724 -30.86 -5.62 8.04
N ILE A 725 -29.81 -5.44 7.24
CA ILE A 725 -29.68 -5.99 5.88
C ILE A 725 -28.60 -7.07 5.85
N LYS A 726 -28.88 -8.22 5.27
CA LYS A 726 -27.89 -9.29 5.03
C LYS A 726 -28.00 -9.75 3.58
N ASP A 727 -26.88 -9.84 2.87
CA ASP A 727 -26.81 -10.26 1.46
C ASP A 727 -27.76 -9.49 0.53
N GLY A 728 -27.99 -8.21 0.85
CA GLY A 728 -28.91 -7.33 0.13
C GLY A 728 -30.38 -7.46 0.55
N GLU A 729 -30.73 -8.37 1.45
CA GLU A 729 -32.11 -8.60 1.89
C GLU A 729 -32.38 -8.05 3.31
N PRO A 730 -33.55 -7.44 3.58
CA PRO A 730 -33.91 -6.98 4.92
C PRO A 730 -34.28 -8.17 5.82
N THR A 731 -33.46 -8.40 6.84
CA THR A 731 -33.62 -9.52 7.79
C THR A 731 -34.19 -9.10 9.14
N GLY A 732 -34.23 -7.79 9.44
CA GLY A 732 -34.71 -7.28 10.72
C GLY A 732 -34.85 -5.77 10.74
N LEU A 733 -35.40 -5.26 11.84
CA LEU A 733 -35.54 -3.82 12.11
C LEU A 733 -35.24 -3.55 13.59
N ALA A 734 -34.40 -2.56 13.86
CA ALA A 734 -34.25 -1.99 15.20
C ALA A 734 -35.02 -0.66 15.28
N LEU A 735 -36.03 -0.60 16.14
CA LEU A 735 -36.81 0.60 16.39
C LEU A 735 -36.39 1.19 17.73
N LEU A 736 -35.77 2.37 17.70
CA LEU A 736 -35.37 3.13 18.88
C LEU A 736 -36.41 4.19 19.21
N HIS A 737 -36.83 4.26 20.46
CA HIS A 737 -37.63 5.37 21.00
C HIS A 737 -36.67 6.45 21.47
N VAL A 738 -36.78 7.67 20.92
CA VAL A 738 -35.79 8.72 21.17
C VAL A 738 -36.46 10.01 21.63
N ARG A 739 -35.75 10.77 22.47
CA ARG A 739 -36.01 12.19 22.70
C ARG A 739 -35.09 12.99 21.81
N LEU A 740 -35.64 13.96 21.07
CA LEU A 740 -34.84 14.87 20.26
C LEU A 740 -34.54 16.13 21.05
N ARG A 741 -33.41 16.78 20.75
CA ARG A 741 -33.12 18.12 21.26
C ARG A 741 -34.09 19.13 20.64
N GLU A 742 -34.57 20.07 21.45
CA GLU A 742 -35.51 21.12 21.00
C GLU A 742 -34.78 22.24 20.26
N ASP A 743 -33.58 22.62 20.75
CA ASP A 743 -32.77 23.69 20.19
C ASP A 743 -31.46 23.14 19.60
N LEU A 744 -31.22 23.42 18.32
CA LEU A 744 -29.96 23.10 17.63
C LEU A 744 -29.42 24.34 16.94
N ALA A 745 -28.11 24.57 17.08
CA ALA A 745 -27.45 25.62 16.33
C ALA A 745 -27.58 25.36 14.82
N LEU A 746 -27.82 26.42 14.04
CA LEU A 746 -28.04 26.34 12.60
C LEU A 746 -27.00 25.49 11.83
N PRO A 747 -25.67 25.58 12.10
CA PRO A 747 -24.69 24.74 11.42
C PRO A 747 -24.88 23.24 11.68
N VAL A 748 -25.24 22.87 12.92
CA VAL A 748 -25.51 21.48 13.31
C VAL A 748 -26.78 20.99 12.63
N LEU A 749 -27.85 21.80 12.66
CA LEU A 749 -29.13 21.47 12.03
C LEU A 749 -28.98 21.28 10.51
N ARG A 750 -28.21 22.14 9.86
CA ARG A 750 -27.86 22.01 8.43
C ARG A 750 -27.14 20.70 8.15
N SER A 751 -26.11 20.37 8.94
CA SER A 751 -25.33 19.13 8.78
C SER A 751 -26.21 17.89 8.96
N VAL A 752 -27.08 17.87 9.98
CA VAL A 752 -28.03 16.77 10.22
C VAL A 752 -28.96 16.60 9.02
N LEU A 753 -29.58 17.70 8.53
CA LEU A 753 -30.50 17.67 7.39
C LEU A 753 -29.83 17.26 6.07
N GLN A 754 -28.56 17.61 5.87
CA GLN A 754 -27.79 17.16 4.70
C GLN A 754 -27.48 15.67 4.78
N GLY A 755 -27.03 15.20 5.94
CA GLY A 755 -26.70 13.79 6.17
C GLY A 755 -27.94 12.87 6.20
N TYR A 756 -29.10 13.39 6.61
CA TYR A 756 -30.37 12.66 6.63
C TYR A 756 -31.19 12.94 5.36
N ARG A 757 -31.02 12.07 4.35
CA ARG A 757 -31.75 12.09 3.06
C ARG A 757 -31.62 13.40 2.27
N ASN A 758 -30.57 14.18 2.53
CA ASN A 758 -30.36 15.49 1.92
C ASN A 758 -31.61 16.40 2.01
N ARG A 759 -32.34 16.33 3.14
CA ARG A 759 -33.55 17.13 3.36
C ARG A 759 -33.26 18.62 3.29
N TYR A 760 -32.06 19.08 3.67
CA TYR A 760 -31.68 20.49 3.52
C TYR A 760 -31.74 20.93 2.05
N GLY A 761 -31.15 20.14 1.15
CA GLY A 761 -31.19 20.41 -0.29
C GLY A 761 -32.62 20.39 -0.82
N ALA A 762 -33.41 19.38 -0.43
CA ALA A 762 -34.80 19.26 -0.86
C ALA A 762 -35.67 20.45 -0.43
N ILE A 763 -35.57 20.89 0.83
CA ILE A 763 -36.28 22.06 1.35
C ILE A 763 -35.82 23.32 0.62
N LYS A 764 -34.51 23.52 0.48
CA LYS A 764 -33.96 24.66 -0.26
C LYS A 764 -34.53 24.73 -1.68
N HIS A 765 -34.55 23.61 -2.41
CA HIS A 765 -35.08 23.56 -3.76
C HIS A 765 -36.58 23.89 -3.80
N ALA A 766 -37.39 23.26 -2.93
CA ALA A 766 -38.83 23.50 -2.87
C ALA A 766 -39.17 24.96 -2.50
N VAL A 767 -38.43 25.57 -1.57
CA VAL A 767 -38.62 26.99 -1.23
C VAL A 767 -38.24 27.89 -2.41
N THR A 768 -37.14 27.60 -3.10
CA THR A 768 -36.71 28.41 -4.26
C THR A 768 -37.62 28.29 -5.49
N GLU A 769 -38.59 27.37 -5.49
CA GLU A 769 -39.64 27.35 -6.52
C GLU A 769 -40.65 28.49 -6.35
N THR A 770 -40.86 28.97 -5.11
CA THR A 770 -41.82 30.05 -4.82
C THR A 770 -41.18 31.34 -4.32
N GLU A 771 -40.03 31.26 -3.66
CA GLU A 771 -39.32 32.40 -3.07
C GLU A 771 -37.98 32.67 -3.77
N PRO A 772 -37.56 33.94 -3.93
CA PRO A 772 -36.33 34.28 -4.65
C PRO A 772 -35.05 33.87 -3.89
N VAL A 773 -35.10 33.71 -2.57
CA VAL A 773 -33.95 33.35 -1.72
C VAL A 773 -34.38 32.39 -0.62
N PHE A 774 -33.62 31.32 -0.42
CA PHE A 774 -33.79 30.43 0.73
C PHE A 774 -33.13 31.03 1.97
N ARG A 775 -33.95 31.45 2.93
CA ARG A 775 -33.54 31.94 4.25
C ARG A 775 -33.33 30.77 5.22
N ASP A 776 -32.11 30.26 5.28
CA ASP A 776 -31.79 29.10 6.10
C ASP A 776 -31.84 29.37 7.61
N ASP A 777 -31.74 30.63 8.03
CA ASP A 777 -31.93 31.06 9.40
C ASP A 777 -33.31 30.68 9.95
N LEU A 778 -34.35 30.63 9.12
CA LEU A 778 -35.70 30.22 9.54
C LEU A 778 -35.81 28.73 9.91
N LEU A 779 -34.78 27.91 9.62
CA LEU A 779 -34.78 26.50 10.02
C LEU A 779 -34.80 26.36 11.55
N VAL A 780 -34.21 27.30 12.30
CA VAL A 780 -34.20 27.22 13.77
C VAL A 780 -35.58 27.48 14.39
N ASP A 781 -36.49 28.11 13.65
CA ASP A 781 -37.85 28.42 14.11
C ASP A 781 -38.83 27.26 13.88
N VAL A 782 -38.41 26.22 13.15
CA VAL A 782 -39.23 25.04 12.87
C VAL A 782 -38.88 23.92 13.85
N PRO A 783 -39.86 23.29 14.51
CA PRO A 783 -39.60 22.15 15.39
C PRO A 783 -38.80 21.07 14.67
N VAL A 784 -37.73 20.61 15.33
CA VAL A 784 -36.78 19.64 14.79
C VAL A 784 -37.47 18.38 14.24
N ILE A 785 -38.51 17.88 14.94
CA ILE A 785 -39.27 16.71 14.50
C ILE A 785 -40.03 16.96 13.19
N ASP A 786 -40.56 18.17 12.99
CA ASP A 786 -41.28 18.55 11.77
C ASP A 786 -40.28 18.62 10.61
N LEU A 787 -39.10 19.20 10.84
CA LEU A 787 -38.01 19.23 9.87
C LEU A 787 -37.57 17.84 9.41
N MET A 788 -37.70 16.81 10.25
CA MET A 788 -37.36 15.43 9.89
C MET A 788 -38.50 14.65 9.23
N THR A 789 -39.76 14.97 9.56
CA THR A 789 -40.91 14.09 9.28
C THR A 789 -41.98 14.68 8.36
N GLU A 790 -42.13 16.01 8.29
CA GLU A 790 -43.12 16.63 7.42
C GLU A 790 -42.73 16.50 5.94
N PRO A 791 -43.70 16.47 5.02
CA PRO A 791 -43.43 16.57 3.59
C PRO A 791 -42.67 17.85 3.26
N VAL A 792 -41.71 17.77 2.33
CA VAL A 792 -40.84 18.89 1.97
C VAL A 792 -41.64 20.09 1.45
N ASN A 793 -42.71 19.84 0.68
CA ASN A 793 -43.55 20.89 0.14
C ASN A 793 -44.34 21.65 1.22
N ASP A 794 -44.82 20.94 2.25
CA ASP A 794 -45.55 21.53 3.37
C ASP A 794 -44.59 22.38 4.23
N LEU A 795 -43.36 21.90 4.44
CA LEU A 795 -42.31 22.68 5.10
C LEU A 795 -41.96 23.94 4.31
N ALA A 796 -41.88 23.85 2.98
CA ALA A 796 -41.56 24.99 2.14
C ALA A 796 -42.60 26.11 2.24
N GLU A 797 -43.87 25.80 2.54
CA GLU A 797 -44.89 26.83 2.77
C GLU A 797 -44.56 27.74 3.97
N ARG A 798 -43.80 27.25 4.96
CA ARG A 798 -43.37 28.05 6.13
C ARG A 798 -42.36 29.14 5.76
N TRP A 799 -41.81 29.12 4.54
CA TRP A 799 -40.94 30.16 3.99
C TRP A 799 -41.69 31.20 3.15
N ARG A 800 -43.00 31.00 2.91
CA ARG A 800 -43.83 32.01 2.24
C ARG A 800 -44.12 33.14 3.23
N SER A 801 -43.59 34.32 2.95
CA SER A 801 -43.87 35.56 3.70
C SER A 801 -45.07 36.30 3.16
#